data_AF-A0A9D4Z020-F1
#
_entry.id   AF-A0A9D4Z020-F1
#
_cell.length_a   1.000
_cell.length_b   1.000
_cell.length_c   1.000
_cell.angle_alpha   90.00
_cell.angle_beta   90.00
_cell.angle_gamma   90.00
#
_symmetry.space_group_name_H-M   'P 1'
#
loop_
_entity.id
_entity.type
_entity.pdbx_description
1 polymer ?
#
loop_
_entity_poly.entity_id
_entity_poly.type
_entity_poly.pdbx_seq_one_letter_code
_entity_poly.pdbx_strand_id
1 'polypeptide(L)'
;MPRPPQGSPPPPPSPPSIQLSDLVCGALNSGAPCLDPLKCCNIYGLCGTDASYCDAASCAGGPCTASLPPPSPAPPSPPPPKSAPTPVFPGDLGDAKTQYSWLWGRQGELWSPSSRMPDWSYVGYMGNDRAIPNYPATFNVKDYGAKGDGIADDSKAISAAITAASAAAAALGSPSSGMQNEGKAGVAVLLPAGRYKITTFIELQQSNVVVRGEGVDRTVLFFPRSLSSIYGNAMAWSYMGGFLTCRGRRYDSSATQFQLAKLTAAVRKGTRRLPVDSSQAIAVGRWVRLFAVKPLSVSRRALLHADPPAAEPLRVRLQVQPFEGGGSDSVQPGREKVIVQVQPWKQETLQDGGATLQPEQQKPARRLLADTNSSSGTDGVQQPLLCGKPGARQRCRQVTEAMWEWKREAEALGLDQPEDASEAEGSSVGAAATDDGSGEQATAASAQGTMDAYMYGENAVDSGSGPFSGERIRFISRVSAVGPGWIELERPLPYDLRLEWQVAVYSFEHKVQHVGYEKFTVEFTWDVYPAHFSAKGYNAFWFQSCANAWVRNVRIIDADNGAETINCDLITLQNITLEFTKDRGTYNTQYANGHHGLWAASSSLVHFTQFNFKGKFIHDLTLDVWSQECAFSSGKGVDMSLDMHRGGVHNNLWANIDVGLGTRPFQSSGDTQRGSHAAANNTWWGIYASGKPGASLAVPPCNFGPLLNFVGRVAPPFRSDAGIAGPGSPAGTPTTLFPAYCAKVVRWWVEQQRPGATLLPSDLWAAMVQTRQARLGANKG
;
A
#
# COMPACT_ATOMS: atom_id res chain seq x y z
N MET A 1 75.67 -32.57 10.85
CA MET A 1 75.19 -32.66 9.45
C MET A 1 73.97 -31.75 9.30
N PRO A 2 74.01 -30.71 8.45
CA PRO A 2 72.83 -29.92 8.15
C PRO A 2 72.02 -30.60 7.03
N ARG A 3 70.71 -30.77 7.24
CA ARG A 3 69.75 -31.16 6.18
C ARG A 3 69.45 -29.94 5.30
N PRO A 4 69.27 -30.14 3.98
CA PRO A 4 69.06 -29.05 3.04
C PRO A 4 67.62 -28.50 3.11
N PRO A 5 67.37 -27.27 2.64
CA PRO A 5 66.07 -26.64 2.66
C PRO A 5 65.14 -27.29 1.62
N GLN A 6 63.94 -27.71 2.03
CA GLN A 6 62.88 -28.06 1.09
C GLN A 6 62.16 -26.78 0.68
N GLY A 7 62.21 -26.45 -0.60
CA GLY A 7 61.55 -25.29 -1.20
C GLY A 7 60.03 -25.41 -1.16
N SER A 8 59.37 -24.26 -1.08
CA SER A 8 57.92 -24.10 -1.15
C SER A 8 57.35 -24.68 -2.46
N PRO A 9 56.17 -25.31 -2.44
CA PRO A 9 55.50 -25.74 -3.67
C PRO A 9 55.10 -24.51 -4.51
N PRO A 10 55.08 -24.62 -5.85
CA PRO A 10 54.64 -23.53 -6.72
C PRO A 10 53.15 -23.22 -6.48
N PRO A 11 52.71 -21.97 -6.69
CA PRO A 11 51.29 -21.62 -6.60
C PRO A 11 50.48 -22.38 -7.67
N PRO A 12 49.20 -22.68 -7.40
CA PRO A 12 48.33 -23.33 -8.38
C PRO A 12 48.21 -22.47 -9.65
N PRO A 13 48.06 -23.09 -10.84
CA PRO A 13 47.89 -22.34 -12.07
C PRO A 13 46.62 -21.49 -12.00
N SER A 14 46.70 -20.27 -12.51
CA SER A 14 45.55 -19.39 -12.68
C SER A 14 44.45 -20.10 -13.49
N PRO A 15 43.16 -19.98 -13.13
CA PRO A 15 42.08 -20.52 -13.96
C PRO A 15 42.14 -19.87 -15.36
N PRO A 16 41.79 -20.60 -16.43
CA PRO A 16 41.80 -20.03 -17.77
C PRO A 16 40.84 -18.84 -17.84
N SER A 17 41.30 -17.75 -18.46
CA SER A 17 40.47 -16.58 -18.73
C SER A 17 39.35 -16.98 -19.69
N ILE A 18 38.10 -16.99 -19.22
CA ILE A 18 36.92 -17.17 -20.08
C ILE A 18 36.74 -15.86 -20.86
N GLN A 19 36.88 -15.92 -22.18
CA GLN A 19 36.58 -14.79 -23.07
C GLN A 19 35.06 -14.72 -23.25
N LEU A 20 34.48 -13.52 -23.40
CA LEU A 20 33.03 -13.33 -23.57
C LEU A 20 32.47 -14.09 -24.80
N SER A 21 33.32 -14.36 -25.78
CA SER A 21 33.03 -15.17 -26.97
C SER A 21 32.71 -16.63 -26.67
N ASP A 22 33.14 -17.15 -25.51
CA ASP A 22 32.94 -18.56 -25.14
C ASP A 22 31.56 -18.82 -24.51
N LEU A 23 30.74 -17.77 -24.32
CA LEU A 23 29.41 -17.82 -23.69
C LEU A 23 28.24 -17.60 -24.66
N VAL A 24 28.50 -17.41 -25.96
CA VAL A 24 27.47 -17.13 -26.97
C VAL A 24 27.17 -18.38 -27.79
N CYS A 25 25.95 -18.90 -27.68
CA CYS A 25 25.46 -20.06 -28.45
C CYS A 25 24.04 -19.84 -28.99
N GLY A 26 23.55 -20.73 -29.85
CA GLY A 26 22.22 -20.61 -30.46
C GLY A 26 22.13 -19.48 -31.48
N ALA A 27 20.99 -18.79 -31.56
CA ALA A 27 20.71 -17.77 -32.59
C ALA A 27 21.71 -16.59 -32.59
N LEU A 28 22.32 -16.30 -31.44
CA LEU A 28 23.35 -15.25 -31.32
C LEU A 28 24.74 -15.69 -31.80
N ASN A 29 24.92 -16.98 -32.13
CA ASN A 29 26.13 -17.56 -32.72
C ASN A 29 25.79 -18.48 -33.90
N SER A 30 24.96 -18.00 -34.82
CA SER A 30 24.61 -18.68 -36.08
C SER A 30 24.09 -20.13 -35.94
N GLY A 31 23.49 -20.46 -34.78
CA GLY A 31 22.97 -21.80 -34.49
C GLY A 31 23.98 -22.78 -33.90
N ALA A 32 25.16 -22.34 -33.47
CA ALA A 32 26.17 -23.22 -32.87
C ALA A 32 25.71 -23.79 -31.50
N PRO A 33 25.99 -25.08 -31.21
CA PRO A 33 25.63 -25.73 -29.94
C PRO A 33 26.45 -25.19 -28.76
N CYS A 34 25.83 -25.09 -27.58
CA CYS A 34 26.49 -24.59 -26.37
C CYS A 34 27.50 -25.61 -25.81
N LEU A 35 28.69 -25.13 -25.43
CA LEU A 35 29.78 -25.96 -24.85
C LEU A 35 29.46 -26.52 -23.44
N ASP A 36 28.55 -25.89 -22.69
CA ASP A 36 28.09 -26.35 -21.37
C ASP A 36 26.58 -26.10 -21.18
N PRO A 37 25.73 -27.13 -21.37
CA PRO A 37 24.27 -26.98 -21.29
C PRO A 37 23.72 -26.70 -19.87
N LEU A 38 24.53 -26.84 -18.81
CA LEU A 38 24.07 -26.60 -17.43
C LEU A 38 24.11 -25.12 -17.02
N LYS A 39 24.83 -24.25 -17.74
CA LYS A 39 24.98 -22.83 -17.36
C LYS A 39 23.87 -21.91 -17.87
N CYS A 40 23.18 -22.28 -18.96
CA CYS A 40 22.19 -21.39 -19.59
C CYS A 40 20.87 -21.26 -18.80
N CYS A 41 20.47 -22.32 -18.08
CA CYS A 41 19.25 -22.30 -17.26
C CYS A 41 19.34 -21.45 -15.98
N ASN A 42 20.54 -21.10 -15.50
CA ASN A 42 20.70 -20.45 -14.20
C ASN A 42 20.83 -18.92 -14.24
N ILE A 43 20.88 -18.29 -15.43
CA ILE A 43 21.25 -16.87 -15.51
C ILE A 43 20.08 -15.93 -15.87
N TYR A 44 19.04 -16.37 -16.63
CA TYR A 44 18.04 -15.41 -17.18
C TYR A 44 16.54 -15.75 -17.02
N GLY A 45 16.17 -16.83 -16.35
CA GLY A 45 14.87 -16.95 -15.64
C GLY A 45 13.54 -16.53 -16.30
N LEU A 46 13.21 -16.92 -17.55
CA LEU A 46 11.85 -16.74 -18.11
C LEU A 46 11.35 -18.00 -18.85
N CYS A 47 10.13 -18.45 -18.55
CA CYS A 47 9.40 -19.48 -19.32
C CYS A 47 7.90 -19.13 -19.44
N GLY A 48 7.39 -19.07 -20.68
CA GLY A 48 5.97 -18.87 -21.06
C GLY A 48 5.21 -20.17 -21.37
N THR A 49 3.90 -20.09 -21.67
CA THR A 49 2.96 -21.25 -21.66
C THR A 49 2.20 -21.48 -22.98
N ASP A 50 2.77 -21.21 -24.15
CA ASP A 50 2.16 -21.60 -25.43
C ASP A 50 3.13 -22.33 -26.39
N ALA A 51 2.56 -22.86 -27.48
CA ALA A 51 3.23 -23.75 -28.41
C ALA A 51 4.45 -23.14 -29.13
N SER A 52 4.62 -21.81 -29.09
CA SER A 52 5.82 -21.15 -29.62
C SER A 52 7.06 -21.36 -28.74
N TYR A 53 6.89 -21.83 -27.49
CA TYR A 53 7.96 -22.13 -26.53
C TYR A 53 8.35 -23.63 -26.47
N CYS A 54 7.67 -24.50 -27.21
CA CYS A 54 7.85 -25.95 -27.16
C CYS A 54 8.02 -26.59 -28.55
N ASP A 55 8.76 -25.92 -29.44
CA ASP A 55 9.35 -26.63 -30.58
C ASP A 55 10.64 -27.35 -30.14
N ALA A 56 11.09 -28.29 -30.97
CA ALA A 56 12.22 -29.18 -30.68
C ALA A 56 13.57 -28.45 -30.49
N ALA A 57 13.63 -27.11 -30.61
CA ALA A 57 14.83 -26.31 -30.41
C ALA A 57 14.99 -25.76 -28.98
N SER A 58 14.03 -25.94 -28.07
CA SER A 58 14.05 -25.32 -26.73
C SER A 58 13.85 -26.31 -25.56
N CYS A 59 14.25 -27.57 -25.76
CA CYS A 59 13.98 -28.66 -24.83
C CYS A 59 14.49 -28.41 -23.41
N ALA A 60 13.65 -28.83 -22.46
CA ALA A 60 13.95 -29.02 -21.06
C ALA A 60 15.16 -29.94 -20.85
N GLY A 61 15.84 -29.74 -19.72
CA GLY A 61 16.96 -30.55 -19.27
C GLY A 61 16.65 -32.06 -19.25
N GLY A 62 17.36 -32.77 -20.11
CA GLY A 62 17.65 -34.20 -20.03
C GLY A 62 18.57 -34.57 -21.22
N PRO A 63 19.68 -35.32 -21.00
CA PRO A 63 20.57 -35.68 -22.11
C PRO A 63 19.89 -36.68 -23.05
N CYS A 64 19.98 -36.43 -24.35
CA CYS A 64 19.61 -37.38 -25.39
C CYS A 64 20.61 -38.54 -25.41
N THR A 65 20.29 -39.67 -24.80
CA THR A 65 20.99 -40.92 -25.12
C THR A 65 20.02 -42.09 -25.27
N ALA A 66 20.24 -42.83 -26.34
CA ALA A 66 19.57 -44.07 -26.68
C ALA A 66 19.70 -45.14 -25.58
N SER A 67 18.58 -45.83 -25.35
CA SER A 67 18.44 -47.27 -25.04
C SER A 67 19.23 -47.88 -23.87
N LEU A 68 18.59 -48.06 -22.70
CA LEU A 68 18.87 -49.13 -21.73
C LEU A 68 17.56 -49.55 -20.97
N PRO A 69 17.50 -50.76 -20.37
CA PRO A 69 16.29 -51.60 -20.27
C PRO A 69 15.32 -51.22 -19.12
N PRO A 70 14.06 -51.72 -19.15
CA PRO A 70 13.00 -51.19 -18.29
C PRO A 70 13.14 -51.63 -16.82
N PRO A 71 12.87 -50.75 -15.84
CA PRO A 71 12.73 -51.11 -14.44
C PRO A 71 11.37 -51.77 -14.16
N SER A 72 11.32 -52.63 -13.14
CA SER A 72 10.12 -53.36 -12.72
C SER A 72 8.95 -52.43 -12.33
N PRO A 73 7.69 -52.84 -12.57
CA PRO A 73 6.54 -51.95 -12.45
C PRO A 73 6.25 -51.55 -10.99
N ALA A 74 6.13 -50.24 -10.78
CA ALA A 74 5.57 -49.65 -9.58
C ALA A 74 4.05 -49.89 -9.50
N PRO A 75 3.45 -49.92 -8.28
CA PRO A 75 2.00 -50.03 -8.11
C PRO A 75 1.27 -48.90 -8.86
N PRO A 76 0.09 -49.16 -9.47
CA PRO A 76 -0.61 -48.16 -10.25
C PRO A 76 -1.00 -46.96 -9.37
N SER A 77 -0.53 -45.78 -9.78
CA SER A 77 -0.98 -44.50 -9.25
C SER A 77 -2.50 -44.37 -9.40
N PRO A 78 -3.21 -43.78 -8.41
CA PRO A 78 -4.59 -43.38 -8.61
C PRO A 78 -4.71 -42.53 -9.87
N PRO A 79 -5.77 -42.71 -10.68
CA PRO A 79 -5.94 -41.90 -11.88
C PRO A 79 -5.90 -40.41 -11.49
N PRO A 80 -5.17 -39.57 -12.25
CA PRO A 80 -5.20 -38.13 -12.02
C PRO A 80 -6.67 -37.69 -12.00
N PRO A 81 -7.09 -36.85 -11.03
CA PRO A 81 -8.43 -36.28 -11.08
C PRO A 81 -8.61 -35.68 -12.47
N LYS A 82 -9.70 -36.06 -13.15
CA LYS A 82 -10.03 -35.55 -14.48
C LYS A 82 -9.77 -34.06 -14.48
N SER A 83 -8.93 -33.59 -15.41
CA SER A 83 -8.76 -32.16 -15.69
C SER A 83 -10.16 -31.55 -15.71
N ALA A 84 -10.43 -30.61 -14.81
CA ALA A 84 -11.68 -29.90 -14.81
C ALA A 84 -11.91 -29.39 -16.24
N PRO A 85 -13.09 -29.61 -16.83
CA PRO A 85 -13.35 -29.10 -18.17
C PRO A 85 -13.02 -27.61 -18.20
N THR A 86 -12.19 -27.20 -19.16
CA THR A 86 -11.99 -25.78 -19.47
C THR A 86 -13.39 -25.19 -19.65
N PRO A 87 -13.82 -24.21 -18.82
CA PRO A 87 -15.18 -23.71 -18.90
C PRO A 87 -15.47 -23.22 -20.31
N VAL A 88 -16.46 -23.81 -20.95
CA VAL A 88 -17.06 -23.24 -22.17
C VAL A 88 -17.67 -21.91 -21.75
N PHE A 89 -17.09 -20.82 -22.28
CA PHE A 89 -17.48 -19.44 -22.02
C PHE A 89 -19.00 -19.27 -22.24
N PRO A 90 -19.77 -18.77 -21.26
CA PRO A 90 -21.17 -18.44 -21.50
C PRO A 90 -21.24 -17.21 -22.41
N GLY A 91 -21.99 -17.31 -23.50
CA GLY A 91 -22.59 -16.12 -24.10
C GLY A 91 -23.24 -15.30 -22.99
N ASP A 92 -22.72 -14.09 -22.80
CA ASP A 92 -23.19 -13.03 -21.92
C ASP A 92 -23.18 -13.39 -20.41
N LEU A 93 -22.16 -12.91 -19.69
CA LEU A 93 -22.17 -12.87 -18.23
C LEU A 93 -23.24 -11.89 -17.72
N GLY A 94 -24.50 -12.33 -17.70
CA GLY A 94 -25.67 -11.57 -17.24
C GLY A 94 -26.78 -11.48 -18.30
N ASP A 95 -27.67 -10.50 -18.16
CA ASP A 95 -28.80 -10.21 -19.06
C ASP A 95 -28.94 -8.68 -19.26
N ALA A 96 -30.06 -8.20 -19.81
CA ALA A 96 -30.29 -6.77 -19.99
C ALA A 96 -30.32 -5.95 -18.68
N LYS A 97 -30.61 -6.59 -17.54
CA LYS A 97 -30.76 -5.95 -16.23
C LYS A 97 -29.59 -6.22 -15.29
N THR A 98 -28.78 -7.23 -15.58
CA THR A 98 -27.72 -7.74 -14.70
C THR A 98 -26.44 -7.93 -15.49
N GLN A 99 -25.30 -7.55 -14.93
CA GLN A 99 -23.98 -7.83 -15.49
C GLN A 99 -23.11 -8.47 -14.42
N TYR A 100 -22.35 -9.50 -14.82
CA TYR A 100 -21.30 -10.07 -14.00
C TYR A 100 -19.95 -9.81 -14.66
N SER A 101 -18.92 -9.59 -13.83
CA SER A 101 -17.59 -9.30 -14.36
C SER A 101 -16.88 -10.53 -14.88
N TRP A 102 -16.05 -10.35 -15.89
CA TRP A 102 -15.17 -11.38 -16.41
C TRP A 102 -13.96 -11.67 -15.51
N LEU A 103 -13.69 -10.82 -14.52
CA LEU A 103 -12.67 -11.08 -13.50
C LEU A 103 -13.17 -11.97 -12.35
N TRP A 104 -14.49 -12.06 -12.14
CA TRP A 104 -15.09 -12.73 -10.99
C TRP A 104 -16.12 -13.80 -11.37
N GLY A 105 -16.98 -13.52 -12.35
CA GLY A 105 -18.14 -14.32 -12.67
C GLY A 105 -19.29 -14.05 -11.69
N ARG A 106 -20.17 -15.04 -11.53
CA ARG A 106 -21.35 -14.96 -10.65
C ARG A 106 -20.99 -15.21 -9.19
N GLN A 107 -20.09 -16.15 -8.95
CA GLN A 107 -19.76 -16.69 -7.63
C GLN A 107 -18.23 -16.88 -7.45
N GLY A 108 -17.42 -16.18 -8.24
CA GLY A 108 -15.96 -16.29 -8.18
C GLY A 108 -15.40 -17.41 -9.07
N GLU A 109 -16.22 -18.02 -9.93
CA GLU A 109 -15.81 -19.13 -10.80
C GLU A 109 -14.78 -18.74 -11.86
N LEU A 110 -14.65 -17.44 -12.17
CA LEU A 110 -13.64 -16.92 -13.11
C LEU A 110 -12.39 -16.42 -12.41
N TRP A 111 -12.43 -16.26 -11.08
CA TRP A 111 -11.26 -15.87 -10.31
C TRP A 111 -10.36 -17.07 -10.07
N SER A 112 -9.05 -16.85 -10.16
CA SER A 112 -8.04 -17.83 -9.79
C SER A 112 -6.91 -17.20 -8.98
N PRO A 113 -6.17 -17.97 -8.17
CA PRO A 113 -5.01 -17.48 -7.42
C PRO A 113 -3.95 -16.78 -8.27
N SER A 114 -3.77 -17.18 -9.53
CA SER A 114 -2.83 -16.58 -10.48
C SER A 114 -3.44 -15.45 -11.31
N SER A 115 -4.72 -15.14 -11.11
CA SER A 115 -5.40 -14.03 -11.81
C SER A 115 -4.86 -12.67 -11.37
N ARG A 116 -5.23 -11.60 -12.06
CA ARG A 116 -4.76 -10.26 -11.73
C ARG A 116 -5.28 -9.74 -10.38
N MET A 117 -6.46 -10.17 -9.93
CA MET A 117 -7.04 -9.74 -8.65
C MET A 117 -6.49 -10.56 -7.46
N PRO A 118 -5.96 -9.91 -6.41
CA PRO A 118 -5.70 -10.52 -5.10
C PRO A 118 -6.94 -11.16 -4.46
N ASP A 119 -6.71 -11.96 -3.40
CA ASP A 119 -7.78 -12.52 -2.56
C ASP A 119 -8.04 -11.60 -1.35
N TRP A 120 -9.02 -10.71 -1.47
CA TRP A 120 -9.41 -9.79 -0.38
C TRP A 120 -10.34 -10.42 0.66
N SER A 121 -10.65 -11.72 0.59
CA SER A 121 -11.50 -12.38 1.60
C SER A 121 -10.89 -12.44 3.01
N TYR A 122 -9.61 -12.12 3.14
CA TYR A 122 -8.86 -12.05 4.40
C TYR A 122 -8.73 -10.61 4.95
N VAL A 123 -9.35 -9.61 4.32
CA VAL A 123 -9.22 -8.22 4.75
C VAL A 123 -10.14 -7.93 5.93
N GLY A 124 -9.58 -7.43 7.03
CA GLY A 124 -10.29 -7.15 8.27
C GLY A 124 -9.87 -8.03 9.46
N TYR A 125 -10.54 -7.81 10.59
CA TYR A 125 -10.28 -8.48 11.87
C TYR A 125 -10.17 -10.00 11.71
N MET A 126 -9.06 -10.57 12.19
CA MET A 126 -8.79 -12.03 12.17
C MET A 126 -9.01 -12.69 10.80
N GLY A 127 -8.83 -11.95 9.70
CA GLY A 127 -8.97 -12.47 8.35
C GLY A 127 -10.39 -12.93 8.00
N ASN A 128 -11.40 -12.36 8.66
CA ASN A 128 -12.81 -12.78 8.58
C ASN A 128 -13.07 -14.23 9.04
N ASP A 129 -12.12 -14.87 9.73
CA ASP A 129 -12.34 -16.19 10.34
C ASP A 129 -13.14 -16.09 11.64
N ARG A 130 -13.21 -14.88 12.22
CA ARG A 130 -13.88 -14.61 13.49
C ARG A 130 -14.61 -13.28 13.43
N ALA A 131 -15.74 -13.22 14.14
CA ALA A 131 -16.41 -11.96 14.40
C ALA A 131 -15.58 -11.10 15.36
N ILE A 132 -15.68 -9.77 15.19
CA ILE A 132 -15.15 -8.81 16.17
C ILE A 132 -15.80 -9.09 17.53
N PRO A 133 -15.01 -9.35 18.59
CA PRO A 133 -15.54 -9.83 19.87
C PRO A 133 -16.39 -8.78 20.58
N ASN A 134 -17.22 -9.26 21.50
CA ASN A 134 -18.01 -8.44 22.40
C ASN A 134 -17.61 -8.75 23.85
N TYR A 135 -16.54 -8.10 24.33
CA TYR A 135 -16.03 -8.36 25.67
C TYR A 135 -16.97 -7.89 26.79
N PRO A 136 -16.94 -8.55 27.97
CA PRO A 136 -17.70 -8.11 29.14
C PRO A 136 -17.26 -6.71 29.62
N ALA A 137 -18.23 -5.82 29.81
CA ALA A 137 -18.05 -4.50 30.38
C ALA A 137 -17.81 -4.61 31.90
N THR A 138 -16.54 -4.72 32.29
CA THR A 138 -16.15 -4.99 33.69
C THR A 138 -15.71 -3.71 34.42
N PHE A 139 -15.30 -2.68 33.68
CA PHE A 139 -14.72 -1.47 34.24
C PHE A 139 -15.56 -0.26 33.84
N ASN A 140 -16.45 0.21 34.71
CA ASN A 140 -17.24 1.42 34.46
C ASN A 140 -16.47 2.65 34.91
N VAL A 141 -16.24 3.62 34.01
CA VAL A 141 -15.45 4.83 34.33
C VAL A 141 -16.03 5.66 35.47
N LYS A 142 -17.34 5.55 35.75
CA LYS A 142 -17.98 6.26 36.88
C LYS A 142 -17.51 5.72 38.25
N ASP A 143 -17.15 4.44 38.33
CA ASP A 143 -16.57 3.83 39.54
C ASP A 143 -15.16 4.37 39.83
N TYR A 144 -14.52 4.94 38.81
CA TYR A 144 -13.20 5.59 38.89
C TYR A 144 -13.32 7.12 39.02
N GLY A 145 -14.53 7.64 39.20
CA GLY A 145 -14.80 9.05 39.48
C GLY A 145 -15.17 9.92 38.28
N ALA A 146 -15.34 9.35 37.09
CA ALA A 146 -15.79 10.12 35.92
C ALA A 146 -17.22 10.67 36.15
N LYS A 147 -17.46 11.91 35.74
CA LYS A 147 -18.76 12.58 35.86
C LYS A 147 -19.58 12.42 34.58
N GLY A 148 -18.97 12.60 33.41
CA GLY A 148 -19.69 12.56 32.13
C GLY A 148 -20.69 13.71 31.98
N ASP A 149 -20.42 14.87 32.59
CA ASP A 149 -21.28 16.06 32.60
C ASP A 149 -20.89 17.13 31.56
N GLY A 150 -19.80 16.92 30.82
CA GLY A 150 -19.22 17.83 29.83
C GLY A 150 -18.39 18.97 30.44
N ILE A 151 -18.31 19.06 31.77
CA ILE A 151 -17.67 20.16 32.51
C ILE A 151 -16.41 19.68 33.22
N ALA A 152 -16.54 18.62 34.02
CA ALA A 152 -15.44 18.01 34.76
C ALA A 152 -14.47 17.30 33.81
N ASP A 153 -13.17 17.42 34.08
CA ASP A 153 -12.16 16.70 33.29
C ASP A 153 -12.10 15.23 33.72
N ASP A 154 -12.62 14.35 32.86
CA ASP A 154 -12.77 12.92 33.13
C ASP A 154 -11.53 12.11 32.75
N SER A 155 -10.48 12.76 32.23
CA SER A 155 -9.28 12.10 31.70
C SER A 155 -8.62 11.15 32.71
N LYS A 156 -8.52 11.58 33.98
CA LYS A 156 -7.87 10.78 35.04
C LYS A 156 -8.68 9.53 35.39
N ALA A 157 -10.00 9.67 35.49
CA ALA A 157 -10.90 8.55 35.81
C ALA A 157 -10.89 7.50 34.68
N ILE A 158 -10.96 7.95 33.42
CA ILE A 158 -10.89 7.09 32.25
C ILE A 158 -9.54 6.36 32.19
N SER A 159 -8.43 7.07 32.40
CA SER A 159 -7.09 6.46 32.43
C SER A 159 -6.94 5.41 33.54
N ALA A 160 -7.54 5.66 34.71
CA ALA A 160 -7.51 4.72 35.84
C ALA A 160 -8.32 3.45 35.52
N ALA A 161 -9.50 3.58 34.92
CA ALA A 161 -10.31 2.44 34.47
C ALA A 161 -9.58 1.59 33.42
N ILE A 162 -8.91 2.23 32.45
CA ILE A 162 -8.10 1.54 31.43
C ILE A 162 -6.90 0.84 32.04
N THR A 163 -6.25 1.43 33.05
CA THR A 163 -5.14 0.80 33.76
C THR A 163 -5.60 -0.47 34.47
N ALA A 164 -6.74 -0.41 35.16
CA ALA A 164 -7.33 -1.58 35.84
C ALA A 164 -7.75 -2.67 34.82
N ALA A 165 -8.38 -2.26 33.72
CA ALA A 165 -8.73 -3.17 32.63
C ALA A 165 -7.49 -3.83 31.99
N SER A 166 -6.42 -3.08 31.78
CA SER A 166 -5.16 -3.61 31.25
C SER A 166 -4.54 -4.65 32.19
N ALA A 167 -4.55 -4.41 33.50
CA ALA A 167 -4.07 -5.40 34.47
C ALA A 167 -4.89 -6.70 34.43
N ALA A 168 -6.23 -6.59 34.32
CA ALA A 168 -7.09 -7.76 34.19
C ALA A 168 -6.90 -8.50 32.85
N ALA A 169 -6.73 -7.76 31.75
CA ALA A 169 -6.49 -8.33 30.43
C ALA A 169 -5.14 -9.05 30.35
N ALA A 170 -4.10 -8.53 31.00
CA ALA A 170 -2.78 -9.17 31.06
C ALA A 170 -2.83 -10.55 31.75
N ALA A 171 -3.74 -10.74 32.71
CA ALA A 171 -3.93 -12.01 33.39
C ALA A 171 -4.61 -13.10 32.54
N LEU A 172 -5.18 -12.76 31.38
CA LEU A 172 -5.81 -13.72 30.46
C LEU A 172 -4.79 -14.61 29.72
N GLY A 173 -3.50 -14.25 29.79
CA GLY A 173 -2.43 -14.92 29.05
C GLY A 173 -2.46 -14.61 27.54
N SER A 174 -1.30 -14.75 26.91
CA SER A 174 -1.15 -14.65 25.45
C SER A 174 -0.49 -15.93 24.93
N PRO A 175 -1.24 -16.82 24.26
CA PRO A 175 -0.65 -17.92 23.52
C PRO A 175 0.43 -17.40 22.55
N SER A 176 1.57 -18.08 22.50
CA SER A 176 2.72 -17.75 21.65
C SER A 176 2.56 -18.27 20.21
N SER A 177 1.47 -17.88 19.52
CA SER A 177 1.13 -18.34 18.17
C SER A 177 1.02 -17.22 17.13
N GLY A 178 1.39 -15.99 17.51
CA GLY A 178 1.28 -14.79 16.67
C GLY A 178 -0.09 -14.12 16.66
N MET A 179 -1.16 -14.84 17.02
CA MET A 179 -2.54 -14.32 17.12
C MET A 179 -3.09 -14.32 18.55
N GLN A 180 -2.22 -14.40 19.56
CA GLN A 180 -2.57 -14.42 20.99
C GLN A 180 -3.76 -15.34 21.31
N ASN A 181 -4.75 -14.88 22.07
CA ASN A 181 -5.94 -15.66 22.43
C ASN A 181 -7.03 -15.62 21.32
N GLU A 182 -6.70 -15.02 20.17
CA GLU A 182 -7.54 -14.89 18.98
C GLU A 182 -8.90 -14.20 19.27
N GLY A 183 -8.90 -13.28 20.22
CA GLY A 183 -10.07 -12.53 20.69
C GLY A 183 -11.11 -13.33 21.45
N LYS A 184 -10.75 -14.52 21.99
CA LYS A 184 -11.70 -15.37 22.75
C LYS A 184 -12.05 -14.77 24.12
N ALA A 185 -11.14 -13.98 24.69
CA ALA A 185 -11.31 -13.39 26.01
C ALA A 185 -10.71 -11.99 26.04
N GLY A 186 -11.35 -11.09 26.78
CA GLY A 186 -10.94 -9.71 26.94
C GLY A 186 -11.86 -8.97 27.89
N VAL A 187 -11.60 -7.68 28.07
CA VAL A 187 -12.37 -6.82 28.98
C VAL A 187 -12.73 -5.51 28.28
N ALA A 188 -13.90 -4.97 28.61
CA ALA A 188 -14.31 -3.65 28.14
C ALA A 188 -14.36 -2.64 29.29
N VAL A 189 -13.84 -1.45 29.02
CA VAL A 189 -14.01 -0.22 29.79
C VAL A 189 -15.27 0.47 29.26
N LEU A 190 -16.28 0.54 30.11
CA LEU A 190 -17.57 1.15 29.80
C LEU A 190 -17.55 2.64 30.12
N LEU A 191 -17.94 3.44 29.15
CA LEU A 191 -18.35 4.84 29.29
C LEU A 191 -19.87 4.92 29.17
N PRO A 192 -20.62 4.91 30.28
CA PRO A 192 -22.08 5.05 30.25
C PRO A 192 -22.52 6.33 29.55
N ALA A 193 -23.81 6.47 29.27
CA ALA A 193 -24.35 7.72 28.71
C ALA A 193 -23.86 8.96 29.50
N GLY A 194 -23.45 9.98 28.75
CA GLY A 194 -22.80 11.18 29.26
C GLY A 194 -21.86 11.82 28.24
N ARG A 195 -21.43 13.05 28.54
CA ARG A 195 -20.43 13.80 27.77
C ARG A 195 -19.15 13.91 28.60
N TYR A 196 -18.09 13.24 28.19
CA TYR A 196 -16.83 13.14 28.93
C TYR A 196 -15.84 14.14 28.36
N LYS A 197 -15.52 15.19 29.12
CA LYS A 197 -14.49 16.14 28.71
C LYS A 197 -13.12 15.54 28.96
N ILE A 198 -12.32 15.44 27.91
CA ILE A 198 -11.01 14.77 27.92
C ILE A 198 -9.95 15.73 27.39
N THR A 199 -8.87 15.93 28.13
CA THR A 199 -7.80 16.90 27.81
C THR A 199 -6.44 16.24 27.56
N THR A 200 -6.44 14.93 27.32
CA THR A 200 -5.27 14.10 27.05
C THR A 200 -5.66 12.96 26.11
N PHE A 201 -4.70 12.22 25.57
CA PHE A 201 -5.03 11.05 24.75
C PHE A 201 -5.38 9.86 25.64
N ILE A 202 -6.19 8.96 25.08
CA ILE A 202 -6.56 7.67 25.63
C ILE A 202 -5.80 6.62 24.83
N GLU A 203 -5.01 5.81 25.52
CA GLU A 203 -4.07 4.89 24.88
C GLU A 203 -4.34 3.44 25.29
N LEU A 204 -4.36 2.55 24.29
CA LEU A 204 -4.37 1.11 24.49
C LEU A 204 -2.99 0.54 24.15
N GLN A 205 -2.26 0.13 25.19
CA GLN A 205 -0.95 -0.55 25.08
C GLN A 205 -1.01 -2.04 25.46
N GLN A 206 -2.18 -2.49 25.94
CA GLN A 206 -2.41 -3.86 26.40
C GLN A 206 -3.43 -4.53 25.49
N SER A 207 -3.13 -5.76 25.09
CA SER A 207 -4.02 -6.58 24.27
C SER A 207 -5.30 -6.95 25.02
N ASN A 208 -6.37 -7.24 24.27
CA ASN A 208 -7.66 -7.69 24.80
C ASN A 208 -8.44 -6.64 25.63
N VAL A 209 -8.20 -5.35 25.36
CA VAL A 209 -8.89 -4.23 26.02
C VAL A 209 -9.73 -3.45 25.02
N VAL A 210 -10.97 -3.15 25.39
CA VAL A 210 -11.91 -2.37 24.57
C VAL A 210 -12.39 -1.14 25.33
N VAL A 211 -12.49 0.00 24.64
CA VAL A 211 -13.15 1.21 25.14
C VAL A 211 -14.52 1.29 24.47
N ARG A 212 -15.59 1.27 25.27
CA ARG A 212 -16.96 1.13 24.78
C ARG A 212 -17.90 2.18 25.39
N GLY A 213 -18.65 2.88 24.54
CA GLY A 213 -19.80 3.67 24.95
C GLY A 213 -21.14 2.93 24.88
N GLU A 214 -22.23 3.61 25.21
CA GLU A 214 -23.60 3.06 25.13
C GLU A 214 -24.32 3.38 23.80
N GLY A 215 -23.64 4.04 22.86
CA GLY A 215 -24.16 4.42 21.57
C GLY A 215 -23.69 5.81 21.14
N VAL A 216 -23.65 6.05 19.83
CA VAL A 216 -23.20 7.33 19.24
C VAL A 216 -24.05 8.52 19.68
N ASP A 217 -25.32 8.32 20.02
CA ASP A 217 -26.23 9.38 20.52
C ASP A 217 -26.28 9.46 22.05
N ARG A 218 -25.54 8.61 22.76
CA ARG A 218 -25.61 8.47 24.22
C ARG A 218 -24.30 8.81 24.93
N THR A 219 -23.18 8.43 24.34
CA THR A 219 -21.84 8.65 24.89
C THR A 219 -21.05 9.56 23.98
N VAL A 220 -20.59 10.70 24.49
CA VAL A 220 -19.75 11.68 23.77
C VAL A 220 -18.42 11.83 24.47
N LEU A 221 -17.31 11.63 23.76
CA LEU A 221 -15.95 11.94 24.20
C LEU A 221 -15.61 13.31 23.59
N PHE A 222 -15.59 14.34 24.44
CA PHE A 222 -15.41 15.73 24.03
C PHE A 222 -13.98 16.19 24.32
N PHE A 223 -13.28 16.61 23.27
CA PHE A 223 -11.88 17.07 23.33
C PHE A 223 -11.82 18.58 23.08
N PRO A 224 -11.71 19.41 24.13
CA PRO A 224 -11.85 20.87 24.01
C PRO A 224 -10.58 21.59 23.55
N ARG A 225 -9.49 20.85 23.29
CA ARG A 225 -8.16 21.38 23.01
C ARG A 225 -7.51 20.52 21.94
N SER A 226 -6.85 21.14 20.97
CA SER A 226 -6.10 20.43 19.93
C SER A 226 -4.83 19.78 20.50
N LEU A 227 -4.30 18.77 19.82
CA LEU A 227 -3.00 18.17 20.20
C LEU A 227 -1.88 19.20 20.19
N SER A 228 -1.85 20.15 19.24
CA SER A 228 -0.87 21.23 19.22
C SER A 228 -0.95 22.15 20.44
N SER A 229 -2.15 22.43 20.96
CA SER A 229 -2.31 23.26 22.15
C SER A 229 -1.89 22.55 23.45
N ILE A 230 -1.93 21.21 23.46
CA ILE A 230 -1.56 20.40 24.63
C ILE A 230 -0.06 20.07 24.59
N TYR A 231 0.46 19.65 23.43
CA TYR A 231 1.78 19.04 23.25
C TYR A 231 2.72 19.82 22.32
N GLY A 232 2.32 20.98 21.79
CA GLY A 232 3.13 21.76 20.85
C GLY A 232 3.39 21.01 19.54
N ASN A 233 4.61 21.10 19.02
CA ASN A 233 5.02 20.45 17.76
C ASN A 233 5.69 19.08 18.00
N ALA A 234 5.28 18.37 19.06
CA ALA A 234 5.80 17.03 19.37
C ALA A 234 5.66 16.07 18.18
N MET A 235 4.60 16.23 17.39
CA MET A 235 4.32 15.47 16.17
C MET A 235 3.83 16.40 15.06
N ALA A 236 3.97 15.96 13.82
CA ALA A 236 3.46 16.70 12.66
C ALA A 236 1.97 16.35 12.48
N TRP A 237 1.09 17.11 13.14
CA TRP A 237 -0.31 16.73 13.35
C TRP A 237 -1.15 16.49 12.09
N SER A 238 -0.72 17.03 10.95
CA SER A 238 -1.31 16.71 9.64
C SER A 238 -1.08 15.26 9.23
N TYR A 239 0.07 14.69 9.56
CA TYR A 239 0.51 13.38 9.07
C TYR A 239 0.48 12.29 10.13
N MET A 240 0.33 12.65 11.40
CA MET A 240 0.43 11.69 12.48
C MET A 240 -0.16 12.31 13.75
N GLY A 241 -0.92 11.56 14.52
CA GLY A 241 -1.50 12.05 15.78
C GLY A 241 -2.89 11.50 16.01
N GLY A 242 -3.24 11.23 17.25
CA GLY A 242 -4.60 10.84 17.61
C GLY A 242 -4.85 10.99 19.10
N PHE A 243 -6.09 11.34 19.46
CA PHE A 243 -6.53 11.31 20.85
C PHE A 243 -6.89 9.91 21.33
N LEU A 244 -7.26 8.99 20.44
CA LEU A 244 -7.63 7.62 20.76
C LEU A 244 -6.67 6.69 20.04
N THR A 245 -5.75 6.07 20.78
CA THR A 245 -4.61 5.38 20.17
C THR A 245 -4.54 3.88 20.47
N CYS A 246 -3.92 3.15 19.55
CA CYS A 246 -3.50 1.76 19.70
C CYS A 246 -1.99 1.72 19.48
N ARG A 247 -1.21 1.54 20.56
CA ARG A 247 0.25 1.58 20.48
C ARG A 247 0.85 0.18 20.56
N GLY A 248 1.19 -0.37 19.42
CA GLY A 248 1.99 -1.57 19.35
C GLY A 248 3.50 -1.29 19.26
N ARG A 249 4.21 -2.16 18.54
CA ARG A 249 5.65 -2.06 18.32
C ARG A 249 5.97 -2.58 16.92
N ARG A 250 6.65 -1.77 16.10
CA ARG A 250 7.12 -2.21 14.80
C ARG A 250 8.18 -3.30 14.97
N TYR A 251 7.90 -4.46 14.38
CA TYR A 251 8.91 -5.45 14.06
C TYR A 251 9.09 -5.47 12.56
N ASP A 252 10.33 -5.24 12.16
CA ASP A 252 10.74 -5.12 10.78
C ASP A 252 11.71 -6.27 10.46
N SER A 253 12.28 -6.26 9.27
CA SER A 253 13.19 -7.32 8.84
C SER A 253 14.52 -7.39 9.59
N SER A 254 14.87 -6.35 10.35
CA SER A 254 16.05 -6.39 11.23
C SER A 254 15.83 -7.22 12.50
N ALA A 255 14.56 -7.53 12.83
CA ALA A 255 14.17 -8.34 13.98
C ALA A 255 14.40 -9.85 13.73
N THR A 256 15.66 -10.22 13.46
CA THR A 256 16.10 -11.58 13.08
C THR A 256 15.76 -12.65 14.13
N GLN A 257 15.50 -12.28 15.38
CA GLN A 257 15.01 -13.23 16.40
C GLN A 257 13.64 -13.85 16.04
N PHE A 258 12.86 -13.21 15.15
CA PHE A 258 11.60 -13.75 14.66
C PHE A 258 11.74 -14.42 13.30
N GLN A 259 12.92 -14.42 12.68
CA GLN A 259 13.15 -15.09 11.42
C GLN A 259 13.11 -16.61 11.61
N LEU A 260 12.28 -17.30 10.84
CA LEU A 260 12.07 -18.73 10.91
C LEU A 260 12.79 -19.48 9.78
N ALA A 261 12.84 -18.88 8.58
CA ALA A 261 13.44 -19.48 7.40
C ALA A 261 13.77 -18.44 6.31
N LYS A 262 14.54 -18.83 5.30
CA LYS A 262 14.77 -18.08 4.06
C LYS A 262 14.17 -18.82 2.86
N LEU A 263 13.71 -18.08 1.87
CA LEU A 263 13.25 -18.64 0.60
C LEU A 263 14.45 -19.24 -0.17
N THR A 264 14.30 -20.45 -0.73
CA THR A 264 15.37 -21.15 -1.46
C THR A 264 15.15 -21.27 -2.97
N ALA A 265 13.94 -20.96 -3.45
CA ALA A 265 13.68 -20.78 -4.88
C ALA A 265 12.62 -19.69 -5.13
N ALA A 266 12.67 -19.06 -6.30
CA ALA A 266 11.65 -18.11 -6.72
C ALA A 266 10.29 -18.80 -6.85
N VAL A 267 9.21 -18.10 -6.51
CA VAL A 267 7.84 -18.59 -6.64
C VAL A 267 6.97 -17.55 -7.32
N ARG A 268 5.98 -18.02 -8.09
CA ARG A 268 5.07 -17.14 -8.83
C ARG A 268 3.87 -16.73 -7.98
N LYS A 269 3.25 -15.59 -8.32
CA LYS A 269 1.92 -15.21 -7.87
C LYS A 269 0.95 -16.40 -7.93
N GLY A 270 0.07 -16.50 -6.95
CA GLY A 270 -0.90 -17.60 -6.83
C GLY A 270 -0.36 -18.83 -6.10
N THR A 271 0.96 -18.95 -5.95
CA THR A 271 1.59 -20.05 -5.22
C THR A 271 1.25 -19.99 -3.73
N ARG A 272 1.05 -21.18 -3.13
CA ARG A 272 0.87 -21.36 -1.69
C ARG A 272 2.06 -22.05 -1.02
N ARG A 273 2.76 -22.92 -1.75
CA ARG A 273 3.89 -23.68 -1.22
C ARG A 273 5.20 -22.94 -1.45
N LEU A 274 5.86 -22.56 -0.37
CA LEU A 274 7.14 -21.85 -0.39
C LEU A 274 8.29 -22.83 -0.11
N PRO A 275 9.29 -22.93 -1.01
CA PRO A 275 10.53 -23.65 -0.74
C PRO A 275 11.38 -22.84 0.25
N VAL A 276 11.78 -23.48 1.35
CA VAL A 276 12.53 -22.84 2.45
C VAL A 276 13.78 -23.63 2.82
N ASP A 277 14.77 -22.96 3.39
CA ASP A 277 16.03 -23.59 3.85
C ASP A 277 15.82 -24.49 5.07
N SER A 278 14.87 -24.15 5.94
CA SER A 278 14.46 -24.96 7.07
C SER A 278 12.97 -24.78 7.38
N SER A 279 12.31 -25.88 7.72
CA SER A 279 10.93 -25.88 8.22
C SER A 279 10.83 -26.33 9.69
N GLN A 280 11.96 -26.59 10.36
CA GLN A 280 11.99 -27.20 11.70
C GLN A 280 11.33 -26.32 12.78
N ALA A 281 11.42 -24.99 12.64
CA ALA A 281 10.84 -24.03 13.58
C ALA A 281 9.39 -23.62 13.20
N ILE A 282 8.80 -24.23 12.18
CA ILE A 282 7.50 -23.85 11.62
C ILE A 282 6.51 -25.00 11.82
N ALA A 283 5.37 -24.68 12.44
CA ALA A 283 4.29 -25.63 12.68
C ALA A 283 3.02 -25.23 11.92
N VAL A 284 2.21 -26.22 11.55
CA VAL A 284 0.86 -26.00 11.02
C VAL A 284 0.04 -25.16 12.00
N GLY A 285 -0.71 -24.19 11.48
CA GLY A 285 -1.51 -23.26 12.27
C GLY A 285 -0.76 -22.02 12.75
N ARG A 286 0.58 -21.98 12.65
CA ARG A 286 1.37 -20.79 12.98
C ARG A 286 1.09 -19.68 11.97
N TRP A 287 0.94 -18.46 12.45
CA TRP A 287 0.92 -17.28 11.58
C TRP A 287 2.33 -16.79 11.29
N VAL A 288 2.59 -16.54 10.02
CA VAL A 288 3.89 -16.06 9.53
C VAL A 288 3.71 -14.77 8.73
N ARG A 289 4.80 -14.03 8.62
CA ARG A 289 4.96 -12.85 7.77
C ARG A 289 6.11 -13.08 6.80
N LEU A 290 5.99 -12.56 5.59
CA LEU A 290 7.10 -12.44 4.65
C LEU A 290 7.65 -11.03 4.67
N PHE A 291 8.98 -10.91 4.64
CA PHE A 291 9.68 -9.65 4.39
C PHE A 291 10.64 -9.80 3.22
N ALA A 292 10.74 -8.75 2.39
CA ALA A 292 11.78 -8.59 1.38
C ALA A 292 12.72 -7.47 1.81
N VAL A 293 14.03 -7.74 1.83
CA VAL A 293 15.01 -6.94 2.57
C VAL A 293 16.12 -6.35 1.71
N LYS A 294 16.23 -6.70 0.42
CA LYS A 294 17.29 -6.14 -0.42
C LYS A 294 16.93 -4.70 -0.84
N PRO A 295 17.80 -3.70 -0.57
CA PRO A 295 17.59 -2.33 -1.02
C PRO A 295 17.84 -2.17 -2.52
N LEU A 296 17.12 -1.20 -3.08
CA LEU A 296 17.26 -0.70 -4.45
C LEU A 296 18.62 -0.01 -4.60
N SER A 297 19.43 -0.47 -5.55
CA SER A 297 20.45 0.42 -6.10
C SER A 297 19.78 1.26 -7.19
N VAL A 298 19.50 2.54 -6.94
CA VAL A 298 19.32 3.49 -8.05
C VAL A 298 20.71 3.72 -8.65
N SER A 299 20.98 3.14 -9.81
CA SER A 299 22.25 3.35 -10.49
C SER A 299 22.06 4.17 -11.75
N ARG A 300 22.19 5.50 -11.65
CA ARG A 300 22.65 6.32 -12.80
C ARG A 300 24.05 5.89 -13.28
N ARG A 301 24.83 5.19 -12.44
CA ARG A 301 26.22 4.79 -12.73
C ARG A 301 26.43 3.40 -13.34
N ALA A 302 25.42 2.52 -13.34
CA ALA A 302 25.56 1.20 -13.98
C ALA A 302 25.26 1.23 -15.49
N LEU A 303 24.68 2.33 -16.00
CA LEU A 303 24.39 2.52 -17.42
C LEU A 303 25.54 3.14 -18.22
N LEU A 304 26.64 3.55 -17.58
CA LEU A 304 27.83 4.08 -18.27
C LEU A 304 28.93 3.02 -18.50
N HIS A 305 28.69 1.77 -18.13
CA HIS A 305 29.63 0.65 -18.34
C HIS A 305 29.00 -0.59 -18.98
N ALA A 306 27.75 -0.49 -19.45
CA ALA A 306 27.18 -1.47 -20.35
C ALA A 306 27.21 -0.87 -21.75
N ASP A 307 28.30 -1.11 -22.49
CA ASP A 307 28.33 -0.78 -23.91
C ASP A 307 27.19 -1.55 -24.60
N PRO A 308 26.35 -0.88 -25.42
CA PRO A 308 25.38 -1.58 -26.24
C PRO A 308 26.12 -2.45 -27.28
N PRO A 309 25.63 -3.64 -27.63
CA PRO A 309 26.20 -4.41 -28.72
C PRO A 309 26.07 -3.61 -30.02
N ALA A 310 27.19 -3.44 -30.73
CA ALA A 310 27.27 -2.65 -31.95
C ALA A 310 26.26 -3.15 -32.99
N ALA A 311 25.30 -2.29 -33.36
CA ALA A 311 24.48 -2.48 -34.53
C ALA A 311 25.29 -2.02 -35.77
N GLU A 312 25.53 -2.94 -36.70
CA GLU A 312 26.06 -2.65 -38.04
C GLU A 312 25.22 -1.55 -38.73
N PRO A 313 25.84 -0.49 -39.28
CA PRO A 313 25.10 0.62 -39.88
C PRO A 313 24.58 0.24 -41.28
N LEU A 314 23.26 0.06 -41.39
CA LEU A 314 22.53 0.15 -42.65
C LEU A 314 22.65 1.57 -43.22
N ARG A 315 23.53 1.75 -44.21
CA ARG A 315 23.68 3.00 -44.96
C ARG A 315 22.54 3.16 -45.96
N VAL A 316 21.56 4.00 -45.65
CA VAL A 316 20.61 4.52 -46.64
C VAL A 316 21.12 5.89 -47.13
N ARG A 317 21.44 6.00 -48.43
CA ARG A 317 21.74 7.28 -49.08
C ARG A 317 20.43 8.02 -49.35
N LEU A 318 20.18 9.11 -48.63
CA LEU A 318 19.18 10.11 -49.01
C LEU A 318 19.79 11.02 -50.09
N GLN A 319 19.32 10.89 -51.33
CA GLN A 319 19.50 11.92 -52.36
C GLN A 319 18.42 12.99 -52.16
N VAL A 320 18.84 14.20 -51.78
CA VAL A 320 17.97 15.38 -51.76
C VAL A 320 18.16 16.10 -53.10
N GLN A 321 17.09 16.21 -53.90
CA GLN A 321 17.01 17.19 -54.97
C GLN A 321 16.31 18.46 -54.45
N PRO A 322 16.79 19.66 -54.79
CA PRO A 322 16.12 20.89 -54.41
C PRO A 322 14.96 21.20 -55.38
N PHE A 323 13.80 21.54 -54.83
CA PHE A 323 12.68 22.10 -55.58
C PHE A 323 12.49 23.57 -55.21
N GLU A 324 12.58 24.44 -56.20
CA GLU A 324 12.39 25.90 -56.12
C GLU A 324 10.93 26.31 -56.37
N GLY A 325 10.43 27.28 -55.59
CA GLY A 325 9.67 28.44 -56.09
C GLY A 325 8.12 28.42 -56.20
N GLY A 326 7.50 29.51 -55.69
CA GLY A 326 6.14 30.03 -55.98
C GLY A 326 5.21 30.07 -54.75
N GLY A 327 4.87 31.20 -54.09
CA GLY A 327 4.07 32.37 -54.51
C GLY A 327 2.56 32.05 -54.42
N SER A 328 1.58 32.80 -53.86
CA SER A 328 1.42 34.13 -53.22
C SER A 328 0.03 34.18 -52.51
N ASP A 329 -0.19 35.21 -51.67
CA ASP A 329 -1.45 35.89 -51.29
C ASP A 329 -2.45 35.35 -50.23
N SER A 330 -2.53 36.01 -49.06
CA SER A 330 -3.48 37.13 -48.76
C SER A 330 -3.81 37.36 -47.26
N VAL A 331 -3.43 38.55 -46.78
CA VAL A 331 -4.04 39.55 -45.85
C VAL A 331 -4.91 39.16 -44.62
N GLN A 332 -4.53 39.81 -43.50
CA GLN A 332 -4.98 39.92 -42.07
C GLN A 332 -6.32 40.71 -41.83
N PRO A 333 -6.77 41.14 -40.60
CA PRO A 333 -6.27 40.98 -39.19
C PRO A 333 -7.32 40.72 -38.06
N GLY A 334 -6.83 40.46 -36.83
CA GLY A 334 -7.44 41.04 -35.61
C GLY A 334 -7.51 40.17 -34.34
N ARG A 335 -6.50 40.27 -33.45
CA ARG A 335 -6.61 40.38 -31.97
C ARG A 335 -5.22 40.41 -31.32
N GLU A 336 -4.98 41.47 -30.53
CA GLU A 336 -3.73 41.77 -29.84
C GLU A 336 -3.32 40.67 -28.85
N LYS A 337 -2.04 40.28 -28.87
CA LYS A 337 -1.37 39.57 -27.77
C LYS A 337 -0.41 40.55 -27.08
N VAL A 338 -0.61 40.72 -25.78
CA VAL A 338 0.36 41.34 -24.87
C VAL A 338 1.52 40.34 -24.69
N ILE A 339 2.73 40.75 -25.08
CA ILE A 339 3.97 39.98 -24.86
C ILE A 339 4.61 40.47 -23.57
N VAL A 340 4.66 39.61 -22.56
CA VAL A 340 5.54 39.79 -21.39
C VAL A 340 6.85 39.09 -21.71
N GLN A 341 7.92 39.84 -21.90
CA GLN A 341 9.27 39.30 -21.97
C GLN A 341 9.83 39.10 -20.56
N VAL A 342 10.20 37.87 -20.21
CA VAL A 342 11.00 37.55 -19.03
C VAL A 342 12.43 37.32 -19.48
N GLN A 343 13.35 38.14 -18.98
CA GLN A 343 14.80 38.02 -19.20
C GLN A 343 15.40 36.97 -18.26
N PRO A 344 16.39 36.16 -18.70
CA PRO A 344 17.07 35.20 -17.84
C PRO A 344 18.07 35.87 -16.88
N TRP A 345 18.08 35.41 -15.63
CA TRP A 345 19.05 35.80 -14.62
C TRP A 345 20.44 35.20 -14.91
N LYS A 346 21.48 36.03 -14.80
CA LYS A 346 22.90 35.65 -14.94
C LYS A 346 23.44 35.02 -13.66
N GLN A 347 24.17 33.93 -13.82
CA GLN A 347 24.94 33.25 -12.79
C GLN A 347 26.32 33.92 -12.68
N GLU A 348 26.64 34.51 -11.54
CA GLU A 348 28.00 35.00 -11.24
C GLU A 348 28.81 33.91 -10.54
N THR A 349 30.05 33.78 -11.02
CA THR A 349 31.08 32.83 -10.63
C THR A 349 31.77 33.29 -9.34
N LEU A 350 32.00 32.37 -8.39
CA LEU A 350 33.01 32.54 -7.36
C LEU A 350 33.97 31.36 -7.40
N GLN A 351 35.25 31.72 -7.51
CA GLN A 351 36.40 30.85 -7.75
C GLN A 351 36.85 30.11 -6.48
N ASP A 352 37.45 28.94 -6.72
CA ASP A 352 38.13 28.08 -5.76
C ASP A 352 39.26 28.77 -4.99
N GLY A 353 39.37 28.44 -3.71
CA GLY A 353 40.57 28.62 -2.88
C GLY A 353 40.69 27.44 -1.93
N GLY A 354 41.59 26.50 -2.26
CA GLY A 354 41.78 25.26 -1.52
C GLY A 354 42.51 25.42 -0.18
N ALA A 355 42.26 24.47 0.73
CA ALA A 355 43.24 23.99 1.68
C ALA A 355 42.80 22.63 2.24
N THR A 356 43.69 21.65 2.09
CA THR A 356 43.69 20.28 2.60
C THR A 356 43.81 20.22 4.13
N LEU A 357 43.06 19.33 4.79
CA LEU A 357 43.50 18.71 6.07
C LEU A 357 43.00 17.26 6.19
N GLN A 358 43.92 16.42 6.66
CA GLN A 358 43.82 14.97 6.91
C GLN A 358 43.18 14.64 8.30
N PRO A 359 42.92 13.34 8.61
CA PRO A 359 41.89 12.94 9.58
C PRO A 359 42.44 12.50 10.95
N GLU A 360 41.78 12.87 12.05
CA GLU A 360 41.95 12.20 13.35
C GLU A 360 40.64 12.02 14.14
N GLN A 361 40.34 10.73 14.29
CA GLN A 361 39.68 9.98 15.35
C GLN A 361 39.31 10.63 16.71
N GLN A 362 38.09 10.26 17.16
CA GLN A 362 37.65 9.84 18.52
C GLN A 362 36.71 10.74 19.38
N LYS A 363 35.46 10.25 19.41
CA LYS A 363 34.49 10.10 20.53
C LYS A 363 33.59 11.28 20.96
N PRO A 364 32.33 10.97 21.42
CA PRO A 364 31.23 11.92 21.42
C PRO A 364 31.02 12.55 22.80
N ALA A 365 30.92 13.88 22.85
CA ALA A 365 30.40 14.60 24.00
C ALA A 365 28.94 15.00 23.72
N ARG A 366 28.02 14.39 24.47
CA ARG A 366 26.64 14.87 24.65
C ARG A 366 26.67 16.37 24.99
N ARG A 367 26.03 17.21 24.16
CA ARG A 367 25.65 18.57 24.56
C ARG A 367 24.20 18.82 24.24
N LEU A 368 23.50 19.28 25.28
CA LEU A 368 22.13 19.77 25.29
C LEU A 368 21.93 20.80 24.18
N LEU A 369 20.97 20.55 23.29
CA LEU A 369 20.42 21.58 22.41
C LEU A 369 19.10 22.04 23.03
N ALA A 370 19.19 23.19 23.71
CA ALA A 370 18.06 24.06 23.97
C ALA A 370 18.00 25.10 22.86
N ASP A 371 16.77 25.34 22.39
CA ASP A 371 16.25 26.57 21.79
C ASP A 371 16.99 27.23 20.63
N THR A 372 16.41 27.08 19.43
CA THR A 372 16.31 28.19 18.47
C THR A 372 14.90 28.23 17.89
N ASN A 373 14.08 29.12 18.44
CA ASN A 373 12.77 29.53 17.95
C ASN A 373 12.99 30.75 17.06
N SER A 374 12.60 30.70 15.78
CA SER A 374 12.47 31.92 14.97
C SER A 374 11.32 31.79 13.98
N SER A 375 10.18 32.37 14.34
CA SER A 375 9.20 32.86 13.38
C SER A 375 8.54 34.11 13.96
N SER A 376 8.87 35.25 13.38
CA SER A 376 8.28 36.56 13.64
C SER A 376 6.85 36.61 13.10
N GLY A 377 5.89 36.92 13.98
CA GLY A 377 4.51 37.24 13.64
C GLY A 377 3.72 37.53 14.91
N THR A 378 3.37 38.79 15.12
CA THR A 378 2.80 39.36 16.35
C THR A 378 1.31 39.05 16.55
N ASP A 379 0.92 39.07 17.83
CA ASP A 379 -0.44 39.09 18.39
C ASP A 379 -1.28 37.81 18.35
N GLY A 380 -0.90 36.88 19.24
CA GLY A 380 -1.82 35.89 19.80
C GLY A 380 -1.48 35.67 21.27
N VAL A 381 -2.44 35.85 22.16
CA VAL A 381 -2.32 35.48 23.58
C VAL A 381 -1.85 34.02 23.64
N GLN A 382 -0.57 33.79 23.94
CA GLN A 382 -0.04 32.44 24.18
C GLN A 382 -0.75 31.88 25.41
N GLN A 383 -1.81 31.09 25.20
CA GLN A 383 -2.33 30.27 26.28
C GLN A 383 -1.17 29.37 26.74
N PRO A 384 -0.83 29.36 28.05
CA PRO A 384 0.26 28.54 28.52
C PRO A 384 -0.05 27.08 28.18
N LEU A 385 0.87 26.45 27.44
CA LEU A 385 0.83 25.01 27.15
C LEU A 385 0.48 24.27 28.44
N LEU A 386 -0.47 23.32 28.40
CA LEU A 386 -0.87 22.54 29.58
C LEU A 386 0.35 21.89 30.26
N CYS A 387 1.36 21.54 29.46
CA CYS A 387 2.64 20.99 29.91
C CYS A 387 3.62 22.00 30.55
N GLY A 388 3.32 23.31 30.52
CA GLY A 388 4.14 24.37 31.11
C GLY A 388 3.96 24.54 32.64
N LYS A 389 2.88 24.02 33.23
CA LYS A 389 2.57 24.20 34.67
C LYS A 389 3.41 23.26 35.58
N PRO A 390 3.92 23.73 36.73
CA PRO A 390 4.58 22.87 37.72
C PRO A 390 3.65 21.73 38.17
N GLY A 391 4.12 20.48 38.12
CA GLY A 391 3.33 19.26 38.40
C GLY A 391 2.81 18.53 37.15
N ALA A 392 2.59 19.23 36.02
CA ALA A 392 2.23 18.61 34.74
C ALA A 392 3.44 18.16 33.90
N ARG A 393 4.64 18.67 34.23
CA ARG A 393 5.89 18.46 33.47
C ARG A 393 6.32 16.99 33.37
N GLN A 394 6.21 16.20 34.44
CA GLN A 394 6.68 14.81 34.43
C GLN A 394 5.78 13.91 33.59
N ARG A 395 4.44 14.07 33.72
CA ARG A 395 3.46 13.35 32.89
C ARG A 395 3.63 13.74 31.42
N CYS A 396 3.70 15.03 31.11
CA CYS A 396 3.95 15.49 29.73
C CYS A 396 5.28 14.99 29.19
N ARG A 397 6.35 14.94 30.00
CA ARG A 397 7.65 14.42 29.54
C ARG A 397 7.58 12.96 29.08
N GLN A 398 6.93 12.08 29.85
CA GLN A 398 6.79 10.67 29.47
C GLN A 398 5.92 10.49 28.22
N VAL A 399 4.82 11.25 28.12
CA VAL A 399 3.96 11.29 26.94
C VAL A 399 4.73 11.76 25.71
N THR A 400 5.47 12.86 25.84
CA THR A 400 6.23 13.44 24.75
C THR A 400 7.36 12.50 24.33
N GLU A 401 8.06 11.84 25.26
CA GLU A 401 9.06 10.80 24.94
C GLU A 401 8.44 9.65 24.13
N ALA A 402 7.26 9.15 24.51
CA ALA A 402 6.53 8.15 23.74
C ALA A 402 6.15 8.63 22.34
N MET A 403 5.61 9.85 22.22
CA MET A 403 5.28 10.48 20.93
C MET A 403 6.50 10.62 20.02
N TRP A 404 7.67 10.93 20.57
CA TRP A 404 8.92 10.97 19.79
C TRP A 404 9.32 9.59 19.25
N GLU A 405 9.07 8.51 19.99
CA GLU A 405 9.32 7.16 19.47
C GLU A 405 8.38 6.82 18.30
N TRP A 406 7.09 7.18 18.42
CA TRP A 406 6.08 6.95 17.39
C TRP A 406 6.35 7.73 16.14
N LYS A 407 6.67 9.00 16.32
CA LYS A 407 7.10 9.91 15.27
C LYS A 407 8.28 9.31 14.53
N ARG A 408 9.35 8.90 15.22
CA ARG A 408 10.51 8.26 14.55
C ARG A 408 10.14 6.99 13.80
N GLU A 409 9.23 6.18 14.33
CA GLU A 409 8.78 4.96 13.66
C GLU A 409 7.96 5.27 12.40
N ALA A 410 7.11 6.30 12.43
CA ALA A 410 6.34 6.80 11.29
C ALA A 410 7.23 7.48 10.24
N GLU A 411 8.18 8.31 10.68
CA GLU A 411 9.24 8.91 9.84
C GLU A 411 10.08 7.83 9.14
N ALA A 412 10.43 6.76 9.84
CA ALA A 412 11.14 5.62 9.27
C ALA A 412 10.29 4.79 8.27
N LEU A 413 9.00 5.08 8.16
CA LEU A 413 8.11 4.58 7.10
C LEU A 413 7.89 5.63 6.00
N GLY A 414 8.43 6.84 6.14
CA GLY A 414 8.29 7.93 5.17
C GLY A 414 7.04 8.79 5.35
N LEU A 415 6.43 8.84 6.54
CA LEU A 415 5.18 9.58 6.78
C LEU A 415 5.37 11.05 7.17
N ASP A 416 6.59 11.58 7.07
CA ASP A 416 6.97 12.91 7.57
C ASP A 416 7.27 13.93 6.47
N GLN A 417 6.97 13.60 5.22
CA GLN A 417 7.47 14.36 4.08
C GLN A 417 6.44 15.35 3.53
N PRO A 418 6.88 16.56 3.12
CA PRO A 418 6.00 17.54 2.51
C PRO A 418 5.45 16.99 1.18
N GLU A 419 4.13 17.07 0.99
CA GLU A 419 3.57 16.86 -0.35
C GLU A 419 3.94 18.05 -1.23
N ASP A 420 4.06 17.85 -2.54
CA ASP A 420 4.30 18.94 -3.48
C ASP A 420 3.07 19.87 -3.53
N ALA A 421 3.20 21.08 -2.97
CA ALA A 421 2.11 22.05 -2.83
C ALA A 421 1.43 22.44 -4.16
N SER A 422 2.08 22.17 -5.30
CA SER A 422 1.53 22.45 -6.64
C SER A 422 0.50 21.42 -7.14
N GLU A 423 0.43 20.21 -6.57
CA GLU A 423 -0.57 19.20 -6.98
C GLU A 423 -1.84 19.25 -6.11
N ALA A 424 -1.75 19.85 -4.92
CA ALA A 424 -2.91 20.14 -4.08
C ALA A 424 -3.86 21.11 -4.78
N GLU A 425 -3.34 22.12 -5.50
CA GLU A 425 -4.11 23.08 -6.29
C GLU A 425 -4.36 22.59 -7.72
N GLY A 426 -5.43 21.80 -7.89
CA GLY A 426 -6.09 21.70 -9.19
C GLY A 426 -5.63 20.59 -10.14
N SER A 427 -5.83 19.34 -9.74
CA SER A 427 -6.24 18.31 -10.71
C SER A 427 -7.75 18.44 -10.97
N SER A 428 -8.19 19.64 -11.33
CA SER A 428 -9.40 19.78 -12.14
C SER A 428 -9.06 19.23 -13.51
N VAL A 429 -9.91 18.35 -14.02
CA VAL A 429 -9.91 17.84 -15.40
C VAL A 429 -9.74 19.03 -16.38
N GLY A 430 -8.49 19.36 -16.74
CA GLY A 430 -8.23 20.68 -17.33
C GLY A 430 -6.77 21.16 -17.29
N ALA A 431 -5.80 20.29 -17.50
CA ALA A 431 -4.50 20.72 -18.03
C ALA A 431 -4.14 19.74 -19.16
N ALA A 432 -4.06 20.28 -20.37
CA ALA A 432 -3.60 19.55 -21.53
C ALA A 432 -2.16 19.12 -21.28
N ALA A 433 -1.96 17.86 -20.87
CA ALA A 433 -0.77 17.15 -21.26
C ALA A 433 -0.80 17.14 -22.79
N THR A 434 0.14 17.85 -23.42
CA THR A 434 0.41 17.68 -24.84
C THR A 434 0.93 16.26 -25.02
N ASP A 435 0.01 15.32 -25.17
CA ASP A 435 0.30 13.94 -25.50
C ASP A 435 0.61 13.90 -27.00
N ASP A 436 1.91 13.90 -27.31
CA ASP A 436 2.40 13.58 -28.65
C ASP A 436 2.56 12.06 -28.85
N GLY A 437 1.78 11.22 -28.16
CA GLY A 437 1.69 9.78 -28.45
C GLY A 437 3.02 9.04 -28.36
N SER A 438 4.03 9.62 -27.71
CA SER A 438 5.39 9.09 -27.62
C SER A 438 5.90 8.92 -26.17
N GLY A 439 5.13 9.36 -25.17
CA GLY A 439 5.54 9.42 -23.76
C GLY A 439 5.14 8.20 -22.91
N GLU A 440 5.45 6.97 -23.34
CA GLU A 440 5.20 5.73 -22.57
C GLU A 440 6.35 5.38 -21.58
N GLN A 441 7.27 6.30 -21.29
CA GLN A 441 8.45 6.02 -20.45
C GLN A 441 8.33 6.57 -19.03
N ALA A 442 8.74 5.77 -18.05
CA ALA A 442 8.89 6.18 -16.66
C ALA A 442 9.85 7.37 -16.53
N THR A 443 9.37 8.46 -15.90
CA THR A 443 10.14 9.69 -15.64
C THR A 443 11.26 9.47 -14.62
N ALA A 444 11.05 8.58 -13.65
CA ALA A 444 12.08 7.98 -12.82
C ALA A 444 11.88 6.46 -12.71
N ALA A 445 13.00 5.72 -12.71
CA ALA A 445 12.99 4.27 -12.76
C ALA A 445 13.94 3.65 -11.72
N SER A 446 13.39 2.76 -10.91
CA SER A 446 14.13 1.84 -10.05
C SER A 446 14.94 0.86 -10.89
N ALA A 447 16.03 0.31 -10.34
CA ALA A 447 16.82 -0.67 -11.09
C ALA A 447 15.98 -1.89 -11.50
N GLN A 448 16.20 -2.39 -12.71
CA GLN A 448 15.53 -3.59 -13.20
C GLN A 448 15.76 -4.78 -12.26
N GLY A 449 14.77 -5.67 -12.17
CA GLY A 449 14.81 -6.84 -11.29
C GLY A 449 14.56 -6.53 -9.81
N THR A 450 14.43 -5.27 -9.43
CA THR A 450 14.01 -4.88 -8.07
C THR A 450 12.51 -5.05 -7.88
N MET A 451 12.08 -5.15 -6.62
CA MET A 451 10.65 -5.26 -6.32
C MET A 451 9.88 -4.00 -6.72
N ASP A 452 10.45 -2.82 -6.54
CA ASP A 452 9.81 -1.55 -6.89
C ASP A 452 9.58 -1.49 -8.40
N ALA A 453 10.59 -1.84 -9.21
CA ALA A 453 10.41 -1.98 -10.66
C ALA A 453 9.28 -2.96 -10.98
N TYR A 454 9.26 -4.14 -10.36
CA TYR A 454 8.19 -5.13 -10.54
C TYR A 454 6.80 -4.59 -10.15
N MET A 455 6.67 -3.92 -9.02
CA MET A 455 5.41 -3.34 -8.52
C MET A 455 4.91 -2.20 -9.39
N TYR A 456 5.83 -1.48 -10.05
CA TYR A 456 5.53 -0.49 -11.06
C TYR A 456 5.54 -1.07 -12.49
N GLY A 457 5.24 -2.37 -12.63
CA GLY A 457 4.99 -3.01 -13.92
C GLY A 457 6.25 -3.22 -14.76
N GLU A 458 7.38 -3.51 -14.12
CA GLU A 458 8.74 -3.48 -14.69
C GLU A 458 9.13 -2.07 -15.17
N ASN A 459 8.86 -1.04 -14.35
CA ASN A 459 8.98 0.38 -14.68
C ASN A 459 8.16 0.81 -15.90
N ALA A 460 6.99 0.22 -16.10
CA ALA A 460 6.00 0.65 -17.10
C ALA A 460 5.47 2.07 -16.82
N VAL A 461 5.57 2.51 -15.56
CA VAL A 461 5.30 3.88 -15.12
C VAL A 461 6.38 4.31 -14.12
N ASP A 462 6.34 5.56 -13.67
CA ASP A 462 7.29 6.10 -12.69
C ASP A 462 7.29 5.26 -11.40
N SER A 463 8.46 4.77 -11.01
CA SER A 463 8.69 3.97 -9.80
C SER A 463 9.47 4.71 -8.72
N GLY A 464 9.63 6.01 -8.89
CA GLY A 464 10.30 6.93 -7.99
C GLY A 464 11.79 7.07 -8.25
N SER A 465 12.32 8.22 -7.86
CA SER A 465 13.75 8.52 -7.82
C SER A 465 14.34 8.32 -6.41
N GLY A 466 13.48 8.25 -5.40
CA GLY A 466 13.79 7.99 -4.00
C GLY A 466 13.32 6.60 -3.57
N PRO A 467 14.16 5.56 -3.65
CA PRO A 467 13.80 4.23 -3.17
C PRO A 467 13.43 4.25 -1.67
N PHE A 468 12.29 3.67 -1.28
CA PHE A 468 11.93 3.53 0.14
C PHE A 468 13.02 2.77 0.90
N SER A 469 13.34 3.17 2.13
CA SER A 469 14.34 2.46 2.94
C SER A 469 13.78 1.23 3.66
N GLY A 470 12.45 1.16 3.88
CA GLY A 470 11.76 0.11 4.65
C GLY A 470 11.29 -1.10 3.85
N GLU A 471 10.66 -2.10 4.47
CA GLU A 471 10.22 -3.34 3.82
C GLU A 471 9.10 -3.14 2.80
N ARG A 472 9.18 -3.84 1.66
CA ARG A 472 8.20 -3.75 0.56
C ARG A 472 7.13 -4.85 0.64
N ILE A 473 7.54 -6.04 1.08
CA ILE A 473 6.64 -7.19 1.33
C ILE A 473 6.28 -7.21 2.80
N ARG A 474 4.98 -7.31 3.09
CA ARG A 474 4.44 -7.52 4.44
C ARG A 474 3.35 -8.58 4.48
N PHE A 475 3.34 -9.50 3.50
CA PHE A 475 2.32 -10.53 3.38
C PHE A 475 2.23 -11.41 4.62
N ILE A 476 1.01 -11.62 5.13
CA ILE A 476 0.75 -12.45 6.31
C ILE A 476 -0.18 -13.62 5.97
N SER A 477 0.09 -14.79 6.53
CA SER A 477 -0.72 -15.99 6.31
C SER A 477 -0.50 -17.02 7.41
N ARG A 478 -1.51 -17.85 7.68
CA ARG A 478 -1.33 -19.08 8.45
C ARG A 478 -0.67 -20.17 7.61
N VAL A 479 0.20 -20.93 8.24
CA VAL A 479 0.78 -22.15 7.65
C VAL A 479 -0.27 -23.27 7.65
N SER A 480 -0.63 -23.80 6.49
CA SER A 480 -1.60 -24.89 6.32
C SER A 480 -0.96 -26.27 6.29
N ALA A 481 0.29 -26.38 5.83
CA ALA A 481 1.05 -27.63 5.81
C ALA A 481 2.57 -27.36 5.90
N VAL A 482 3.32 -28.35 6.36
CA VAL A 482 4.78 -28.29 6.50
C VAL A 482 5.38 -29.60 6.01
N GLY A 483 6.49 -29.52 5.27
CA GLY A 483 7.28 -30.69 4.90
C GLY A 483 8.78 -30.38 4.84
N PRO A 484 9.63 -31.37 4.50
CA PRO A 484 11.07 -31.16 4.39
C PRO A 484 11.39 -30.11 3.31
N GLY A 485 11.98 -28.98 3.71
CA GLY A 485 12.40 -27.91 2.80
C GLY A 485 11.25 -27.06 2.21
N TRP A 486 10.02 -27.16 2.74
CA TRP A 486 8.91 -26.33 2.29
C TRP A 486 7.85 -26.09 3.37
N ILE A 487 7.14 -24.98 3.24
CA ILE A 487 5.91 -24.66 3.99
C ILE A 487 4.78 -24.35 3.01
N GLU A 488 3.54 -24.55 3.40
CA GLU A 488 2.37 -24.16 2.61
C GLU A 488 1.55 -23.13 3.38
N LEU A 489 1.15 -22.06 2.68
CA LEU A 489 0.35 -20.96 3.18
C LEU A 489 -1.14 -21.20 2.89
N GLU A 490 -2.01 -20.79 3.80
CA GLU A 490 -3.45 -20.96 3.64
C GLU A 490 -4.04 -20.11 2.49
N ARG A 491 -3.37 -19.00 2.17
CA ARG A 491 -3.76 -18.06 1.11
C ARG A 491 -2.65 -17.92 0.06
N PRO A 492 -3.03 -17.74 -1.22
CA PRO A 492 -2.07 -17.60 -2.31
C PRO A 492 -1.34 -16.26 -2.23
N LEU A 493 -0.10 -16.23 -2.73
CA LEU A 493 0.66 -15.00 -2.86
C LEU A 493 0.03 -14.04 -3.88
N PRO A 494 -0.07 -12.74 -3.58
CA PRO A 494 -0.64 -11.74 -4.49
C PRO A 494 0.37 -11.22 -5.54
N TYR A 495 1.65 -11.61 -5.41
CA TYR A 495 2.76 -11.27 -6.31
C TYR A 495 3.81 -12.40 -6.33
N ASP A 496 4.74 -12.32 -7.27
CA ASP A 496 5.92 -13.19 -7.31
C ASP A 496 6.83 -12.94 -6.11
N LEU A 497 7.67 -13.92 -5.77
CA LEU A 497 8.80 -13.75 -4.86
C LEU A 497 10.07 -14.18 -5.59
N ARG A 498 11.04 -13.28 -5.68
CA ARG A 498 12.33 -13.56 -6.34
C ARG A 498 13.45 -13.68 -5.31
N LEU A 499 14.42 -14.56 -5.56
CA LEU A 499 15.52 -14.81 -4.61
C LEU A 499 16.41 -13.58 -4.41
N GLU A 500 16.59 -12.78 -5.47
CA GLU A 500 17.34 -11.54 -5.41
C GLU A 500 16.71 -10.51 -4.46
N TRP A 501 15.43 -10.64 -4.09
CA TRP A 501 14.78 -9.76 -3.11
C TRP A 501 15.08 -10.16 -1.66
N GLN A 502 15.79 -11.28 -1.46
CA GLN A 502 16.19 -11.82 -0.16
C GLN A 502 14.99 -12.04 0.76
N VAL A 503 13.95 -12.71 0.24
CA VAL A 503 12.71 -12.94 0.98
C VAL A 503 12.94 -13.95 2.11
N ALA A 504 12.44 -13.63 3.30
CA ALA A 504 12.51 -14.50 4.46
C ALA A 504 11.16 -14.60 5.17
N VAL A 505 10.94 -15.74 5.82
CA VAL A 505 9.74 -16.06 6.60
C VAL A 505 10.01 -15.71 8.05
N TYR A 506 9.14 -14.91 8.63
CA TYR A 506 9.17 -14.47 10.02
C TYR A 506 7.93 -14.95 10.76
N SER A 507 8.03 -15.09 12.08
CA SER A 507 6.86 -15.16 12.94
C SER A 507 6.03 -13.87 12.80
N PHE A 508 4.71 -14.00 12.70
CA PHE A 508 3.84 -12.85 12.78
C PHE A 508 3.71 -12.41 14.24
N GLU A 509 4.39 -11.32 14.62
CA GLU A 509 4.41 -10.83 15.99
C GLU A 509 3.84 -9.41 16.09
N HIS A 510 2.93 -9.20 17.02
CA HIS A 510 2.46 -7.87 17.43
C HIS A 510 2.26 -7.84 18.93
N LYS A 511 2.80 -6.80 19.58
CA LYS A 511 2.70 -6.60 21.03
C LYS A 511 1.26 -6.32 21.48
N VAL A 512 0.50 -5.59 20.67
CA VAL A 512 -0.88 -5.18 20.98
C VAL A 512 -1.82 -5.75 19.94
N GLN A 513 -2.77 -6.57 20.41
CA GLN A 513 -3.80 -7.20 19.59
C GLN A 513 -5.16 -7.26 20.28
N HIS A 514 -6.22 -7.47 19.49
CA HIS A 514 -7.59 -7.64 19.99
C HIS A 514 -8.09 -6.47 20.84
N VAL A 515 -7.77 -5.25 20.39
CA VAL A 515 -8.18 -4.01 21.03
C VAL A 515 -9.18 -3.25 20.17
N GLY A 516 -10.04 -2.44 20.78
CA GLY A 516 -10.94 -1.62 19.98
C GLY A 516 -11.64 -0.49 20.69
N TYR A 517 -12.20 0.38 19.86
CA TYR A 517 -12.97 1.56 20.25
C TYR A 517 -14.36 1.47 19.63
N GLU A 518 -15.42 1.61 20.41
CA GLU A 518 -16.78 1.41 19.88
C GLU A 518 -17.91 2.14 20.59
N LYS A 519 -18.97 2.45 19.83
CA LYS A 519 -20.28 2.92 20.32
C LYS A 519 -20.27 4.26 21.04
N PHE A 520 -19.61 5.27 20.49
CA PHE A 520 -19.62 6.63 21.02
C PHE A 520 -19.37 7.68 19.93
N THR A 521 -19.62 8.94 20.24
CA THR A 521 -19.20 10.09 19.44
C THR A 521 -17.85 10.60 19.93
N VAL A 522 -16.94 10.93 19.02
CA VAL A 522 -15.75 11.76 19.24
C VAL A 522 -16.06 13.15 18.76
N GLU A 523 -15.98 14.13 19.64
CA GLU A 523 -16.33 15.52 19.35
C GLU A 523 -15.16 16.43 19.69
N PHE A 524 -14.73 17.22 18.72
CA PHE A 524 -13.75 18.28 18.92
C PHE A 524 -14.43 19.63 19.07
N THR A 525 -13.74 20.57 19.73
CA THR A 525 -14.16 21.98 19.61
C THR A 525 -13.97 22.43 18.18
N TRP A 526 -15.04 22.99 17.59
CA TRP A 526 -14.97 23.56 16.26
C TRP A 526 -13.85 24.60 16.16
N ASP A 527 -13.07 24.50 15.10
CA ASP A 527 -12.00 25.43 14.77
C ASP A 527 -11.83 25.47 13.25
N VAL A 528 -11.29 26.56 12.73
CA VAL A 528 -10.97 26.72 11.30
C VAL A 528 -9.82 25.77 10.95
N TYR A 529 -9.94 25.10 9.80
CA TYR A 529 -8.86 24.36 9.16
C TYR A 529 -8.22 25.27 8.09
N PRO A 530 -7.07 25.91 8.40
CA PRO A 530 -6.66 27.12 7.68
C PRO A 530 -5.95 26.85 6.35
N ALA A 531 -5.21 25.74 6.24
CA ALA A 531 -4.43 25.34 5.07
C ALA A 531 -4.09 23.84 5.14
N HIS A 532 -3.72 23.25 4.00
CA HIS A 532 -3.47 21.81 3.81
C HIS A 532 -2.57 21.15 4.87
N PHE A 533 -1.41 21.75 5.19
CA PHE A 533 -0.47 21.16 6.17
C PHE A 533 -0.50 21.81 7.54
N SER A 534 -1.61 22.46 7.88
CA SER A 534 -1.75 23.29 9.07
C SER A 534 -2.78 22.72 10.06
N ALA A 535 -2.96 21.41 10.07
CA ALA A 535 -3.82 20.74 11.06
C ALA A 535 -3.31 21.05 12.48
N LYS A 536 -4.23 21.40 13.38
CA LYS A 536 -3.90 21.67 14.79
C LYS A 536 -3.86 20.37 15.61
N GLY A 537 -4.30 19.26 15.02
CA GLY A 537 -4.32 17.95 15.63
C GLY A 537 -5.62 17.65 16.35
N TYR A 538 -6.75 18.07 15.79
CA TYR A 538 -8.06 17.50 16.15
C TYR A 538 -8.21 16.11 15.50
N ASN A 539 -7.34 15.18 15.88
CA ASN A 539 -7.23 13.87 15.26
C ASN A 539 -7.90 12.83 16.16
N ALA A 540 -8.86 12.06 15.65
CA ALA A 540 -9.61 11.10 16.46
C ALA A 540 -8.81 9.82 16.73
N PHE A 541 -8.62 8.95 15.74
CA PHE A 541 -7.99 7.65 15.94
C PHE A 541 -6.63 7.54 15.27
N TRP A 542 -5.62 7.09 16.02
CA TRP A 542 -4.32 6.71 15.47
C TRP A 542 -3.89 5.34 15.99
N PHE A 543 -3.89 4.36 15.10
CA PHE A 543 -3.39 3.03 15.38
C PHE A 543 -2.00 2.90 14.78
N GLN A 544 -1.03 2.46 15.58
CA GLN A 544 0.34 2.29 15.12
C GLN A 544 0.89 0.94 15.56
N SER A 545 1.38 0.17 14.58
CA SER A 545 2.07 -1.10 14.80
C SER A 545 1.31 -2.11 15.64
N CYS A 546 -0.01 -2.12 15.54
CA CYS A 546 -0.88 -3.08 16.21
C CYS A 546 -1.64 -3.95 15.20
N ALA A 547 -2.18 -5.07 15.67
CA ALA A 547 -2.92 -5.99 14.80
C ALA A 547 -4.24 -6.44 15.41
N ASN A 548 -5.14 -6.99 14.60
CA ASN A 548 -6.43 -7.51 15.06
C ASN A 548 -7.20 -6.49 15.91
N ALA A 549 -7.26 -5.24 15.46
CA ALA A 549 -7.91 -4.16 16.19
C ALA A 549 -9.09 -3.58 15.41
N TRP A 550 -9.94 -2.80 16.08
CA TRP A 550 -11.10 -2.21 15.42
C TRP A 550 -11.54 -0.85 15.95
N VAL A 551 -12.20 -0.10 15.08
CA VAL A 551 -13.06 1.03 15.43
C VAL A 551 -14.45 0.71 14.88
N ARG A 552 -15.50 0.70 15.71
CA ARG A 552 -16.85 0.44 15.19
C ARG A 552 -17.99 1.23 15.81
N ASN A 553 -18.95 1.63 14.98
CA ASN A 553 -20.13 2.40 15.40
C ASN A 553 -19.71 3.70 16.10
N VAL A 554 -18.98 4.55 15.36
CA VAL A 554 -18.44 5.80 15.88
C VAL A 554 -18.88 6.96 15.00
N ARG A 555 -19.17 8.09 15.63
CA ARG A 555 -19.35 9.37 14.94
C ARG A 555 -18.20 10.29 15.31
N ILE A 556 -17.62 10.98 14.34
CA ILE A 556 -16.48 11.89 14.51
C ILE A 556 -16.92 13.27 14.04
N ILE A 557 -16.80 14.27 14.91
CA ILE A 557 -17.28 15.63 14.69
C ILE A 557 -16.11 16.61 14.78
N ASP A 558 -15.98 17.47 13.77
CA ASP A 558 -15.01 18.58 13.70
C ASP A 558 -13.53 18.15 13.74
N ALA A 559 -13.21 17.02 13.10
CA ALA A 559 -11.86 16.47 13.09
C ALA A 559 -10.97 17.02 11.97
N ASP A 560 -9.70 17.24 12.28
CA ASP A 560 -8.62 17.43 11.30
C ASP A 560 -8.30 16.10 10.61
N ASN A 561 -8.15 15.02 11.40
CA ASN A 561 -7.99 13.66 10.90
C ASN A 561 -8.99 12.70 11.56
N GLY A 562 -9.65 11.85 10.76
CA GLY A 562 -10.66 10.92 11.26
C GLY A 562 -10.07 9.67 11.92
N ALA A 563 -9.69 8.68 11.11
CA ALA A 563 -9.10 7.44 11.64
C ALA A 563 -7.97 6.90 10.77
N GLU A 564 -6.84 6.63 11.40
CA GLU A 564 -5.58 6.31 10.75
C GLU A 564 -4.99 4.99 11.27
N THR A 565 -4.41 4.21 10.35
CA THR A 565 -3.68 2.97 10.64
C THR A 565 -2.30 3.00 10.00
N ILE A 566 -1.26 2.98 10.84
CA ILE A 566 0.14 3.03 10.42
C ILE A 566 0.83 1.74 10.81
N ASN A 567 1.43 1.05 9.84
CA ASN A 567 2.15 -0.20 10.09
C ASN A 567 1.31 -1.28 10.79
N CYS A 568 -0.01 -1.28 10.57
CA CYS A 568 -0.97 -2.16 11.23
C CYS A 568 -1.40 -3.33 10.33
N ASP A 569 -1.95 -4.37 10.95
CA ASP A 569 -2.38 -5.57 10.21
C ASP A 569 -3.73 -6.11 10.73
N LEU A 570 -4.63 -6.53 9.84
CA LEU A 570 -5.93 -7.11 10.22
C LEU A 570 -6.81 -6.15 11.05
N ILE A 571 -6.94 -4.90 10.59
CA ILE A 571 -7.77 -3.88 11.25
C ILE A 571 -9.14 -3.78 10.59
N THR A 572 -10.21 -3.59 11.37
CA THR A 572 -11.54 -3.24 10.83
C THR A 572 -12.03 -1.90 11.39
N LEU A 573 -12.31 -0.96 10.49
CA LEU A 573 -12.95 0.31 10.76
C LEU A 573 -14.35 0.30 10.14
N GLN A 574 -15.38 0.16 10.97
CA GLN A 574 -16.74 -0.14 10.51
C GLN A 574 -17.78 0.85 11.06
N ASN A 575 -18.71 1.29 10.22
CA ASN A 575 -19.82 2.15 10.64
C ASN A 575 -19.30 3.45 11.29
N ILE A 576 -18.56 4.23 10.50
CA ILE A 576 -17.97 5.50 10.91
C ILE A 576 -18.66 6.64 10.15
N THR A 577 -19.20 7.61 10.88
CA THR A 577 -19.73 8.86 10.30
C THR A 577 -18.78 10.00 10.62
N LEU A 578 -18.34 10.75 9.60
CA LEU A 578 -17.56 11.96 9.75
C LEU A 578 -18.44 13.15 9.41
N GLU A 579 -18.57 14.10 10.34
CA GLU A 579 -19.41 15.28 10.18
C GLU A 579 -18.79 16.53 10.82
N PHE A 580 -19.39 17.68 10.51
CA PHE A 580 -18.91 18.98 10.93
C PHE A 580 -20.09 19.77 11.46
N THR A 581 -19.91 20.47 12.57
CA THR A 581 -20.96 21.33 13.13
C THR A 581 -21.25 22.52 12.21
N LYS A 582 -20.24 22.99 11.48
CA LYS A 582 -20.29 23.96 10.38
C LYS A 582 -18.99 23.89 9.57
N ASP A 583 -18.97 24.46 8.38
CA ASP A 583 -17.79 24.49 7.53
C ASP A 583 -16.55 25.03 8.27
N ARG A 584 -15.45 24.28 8.16
CA ARG A 584 -14.13 24.54 8.76
C ARG A 584 -13.11 25.01 7.72
N GLY A 585 -13.28 24.57 6.47
CA GLY A 585 -12.33 24.80 5.39
C GLY A 585 -12.28 26.24 4.89
N THR A 586 -11.15 26.62 4.31
CA THR A 586 -10.93 27.93 3.68
C THR A 586 -10.72 27.77 2.17
N TYR A 587 -10.53 28.88 1.46
CA TYR A 587 -10.09 28.85 0.06
C TYR A 587 -8.80 28.03 -0.11
N ASN A 588 -7.84 28.16 0.81
CA ASN A 588 -6.54 27.46 0.79
C ASN A 588 -6.66 25.94 1.05
N THR A 589 -7.83 25.45 1.44
CA THR A 589 -8.12 24.02 1.59
C THR A 589 -9.14 23.55 0.56
N GLN A 590 -9.49 24.40 -0.44
CA GLN A 590 -10.57 24.16 -1.39
C GLN A 590 -11.89 23.78 -0.68
N TYR A 591 -12.11 24.43 0.47
CA TYR A 591 -13.25 24.22 1.35
C TYR A 591 -13.37 22.77 1.89
N ALA A 592 -12.27 22.01 1.89
CA ALA A 592 -12.17 20.79 2.68
C ALA A 592 -12.07 21.13 4.17
N ASN A 593 -12.74 20.34 5.00
CA ASN A 593 -12.93 20.58 6.43
C ASN A 593 -11.87 19.91 7.33
N GLY A 594 -10.97 19.12 6.76
CA GLY A 594 -9.89 18.41 7.43
C GLY A 594 -8.88 17.87 6.42
N HIS A 595 -7.81 17.22 6.91
CA HIS A 595 -6.73 16.69 6.09
C HIS A 595 -7.05 15.27 5.58
N HIS A 596 -6.97 14.23 6.42
CA HIS A 596 -7.34 12.85 6.09
C HIS A 596 -8.61 12.39 6.81
N GLY A 597 -9.56 11.82 6.08
CA GLY A 597 -10.75 11.19 6.67
C GLY A 597 -10.45 9.82 7.25
N LEU A 598 -10.24 8.84 6.38
CA LEU A 598 -9.92 7.44 6.72
C LEU A 598 -8.67 7.01 5.97
N TRP A 599 -7.65 6.54 6.70
CA TRP A 599 -6.30 6.42 6.15
C TRP A 599 -5.59 5.13 6.61
N ALA A 600 -4.97 4.43 5.66
CA ALA A 600 -3.98 3.40 5.94
C ALA A 600 -2.64 3.72 5.25
N ALA A 601 -1.55 3.61 6.02
CA ALA A 601 -0.19 3.67 5.50
C ALA A 601 0.67 2.50 6.02
N SER A 602 1.51 1.92 5.16
CA SER A 602 2.38 0.78 5.46
C SER A 602 1.67 -0.38 6.16
N SER A 603 0.35 -0.49 5.95
CA SER A 603 -0.53 -1.43 6.64
C SER A 603 -1.00 -2.52 5.69
N SER A 604 -1.42 -3.66 6.24
CA SER A 604 -1.98 -4.76 5.45
C SER A 604 -3.31 -5.27 5.99
N LEU A 605 -4.20 -5.72 5.09
CA LEU A 605 -5.49 -6.31 5.47
C LEU A 605 -6.35 -5.40 6.36
N VAL A 606 -6.30 -4.08 6.10
CA VAL A 606 -7.17 -3.09 6.76
C VAL A 606 -8.47 -2.97 5.98
N HIS A 607 -9.60 -3.12 6.67
CA HIS A 607 -10.93 -2.95 6.10
C HIS A 607 -11.61 -1.69 6.63
N PHE A 608 -11.91 -0.75 5.75
CA PHE A 608 -12.81 0.36 6.03
C PHE A 608 -14.15 0.08 5.40
N THR A 609 -15.23 0.03 6.19
CA THR A 609 -16.55 -0.28 5.65
C THR A 609 -17.68 0.46 6.34
N GLN A 610 -18.78 0.66 5.61
CA GLN A 610 -19.98 1.34 6.13
C GLN A 610 -19.65 2.76 6.62
N PHE A 611 -18.84 3.50 5.87
CA PHE A 611 -18.49 4.88 6.21
C PHE A 611 -19.44 5.89 5.55
N ASN A 612 -19.59 7.05 6.18
CA ASN A 612 -20.47 8.12 5.72
C ASN A 612 -19.85 9.49 5.98
N PHE A 613 -19.46 10.19 4.92
CA PHE A 613 -18.87 11.52 4.97
C PHE A 613 -19.94 12.59 4.76
N LYS A 614 -20.14 13.46 5.74
CA LYS A 614 -21.08 14.60 5.67
C LYS A 614 -20.44 15.90 5.19
N GLY A 615 -19.14 15.86 4.90
CA GLY A 615 -18.36 16.95 4.32
C GLY A 615 -17.07 16.38 3.72
N LYS A 616 -16.33 17.22 3.00
CA LYS A 616 -15.06 16.82 2.36
C LYS A 616 -13.89 16.93 3.34
N PHE A 617 -12.96 15.99 3.27
CA PHE A 617 -11.55 16.16 3.69
C PHE A 617 -10.71 16.51 2.46
N ILE A 618 -9.46 16.93 2.60
CA ILE A 618 -8.57 17.04 1.43
C ILE A 618 -8.43 15.65 0.81
N HIS A 619 -8.18 14.68 1.68
CA HIS A 619 -8.06 13.26 1.39
C HIS A 619 -9.16 12.50 2.14
N ASP A 620 -10.30 12.17 1.49
CA ASP A 620 -11.38 11.49 2.21
C ASP A 620 -10.99 10.08 2.61
N LEU A 621 -10.54 9.29 1.63
CA LEU A 621 -10.06 7.93 1.82
C LEU A 621 -8.65 7.83 1.24
N THR A 622 -7.68 7.40 2.04
CA THR A 622 -6.27 7.36 1.63
C THR A 622 -5.67 5.98 1.80
N LEU A 623 -4.95 5.54 0.76
CA LEU A 623 -3.93 4.51 0.85
C LEU A 623 -2.58 5.15 0.56
N ASP A 624 -1.64 4.94 1.47
CA ASP A 624 -0.31 5.54 1.43
C ASP A 624 0.78 4.48 1.70
N VAL A 625 2.02 4.79 1.30
CA VAL A 625 3.28 4.06 1.48
C VAL A 625 3.13 2.56 1.69
N TRP A 626 3.28 1.75 0.64
CA TRP A 626 3.29 0.29 0.68
C TRP A 626 2.07 -0.37 1.33
N SER A 627 0.98 0.37 1.53
CA SER A 627 -0.29 -0.23 1.94
C SER A 627 -0.72 -1.26 0.91
N GLN A 628 -0.99 -2.47 1.39
CA GLN A 628 -1.27 -3.62 0.55
C GLN A 628 -2.41 -4.47 1.07
N GLU A 629 -3.19 -5.00 0.15
CA GLU A 629 -4.31 -5.88 0.50
C GLU A 629 -5.29 -5.19 1.47
N CYS A 630 -5.41 -3.87 1.43
CA CYS A 630 -6.43 -3.10 2.14
C CYS A 630 -7.70 -2.99 1.29
N ALA A 631 -8.84 -2.77 1.94
CA ALA A 631 -10.12 -2.59 1.27
C ALA A 631 -10.93 -1.43 1.86
N PHE A 632 -11.47 -0.58 0.99
CA PHE A 632 -12.58 0.31 1.30
C PHE A 632 -13.84 -0.26 0.66
N SER A 633 -14.90 -0.47 1.43
CA SER A 633 -16.15 -0.95 0.83
C SER A 633 -17.45 -0.46 1.46
N SER A 634 -18.51 -0.42 0.66
CA SER A 634 -19.88 -0.13 1.12
C SER A 634 -19.97 1.19 1.89
N GLY A 635 -19.46 2.28 1.32
CA GLY A 635 -19.44 3.60 1.95
C GLY A 635 -19.89 4.72 1.02
N LYS A 636 -20.09 5.91 1.58
CA LYS A 636 -20.59 7.07 0.84
C LYS A 636 -20.06 8.40 1.36
N GLY A 637 -20.10 9.42 0.51
CA GLY A 637 -19.77 10.79 0.89
C GLY A 637 -20.44 11.84 0.01
N VAL A 638 -20.18 13.11 0.33
CA VAL A 638 -20.76 14.24 -0.42
C VAL A 638 -20.04 14.49 -1.75
N ASP A 639 -18.72 14.35 -1.79
CA ASP A 639 -17.89 14.43 -3.00
C ASP A 639 -16.49 13.87 -2.71
N MET A 640 -16.30 12.57 -2.97
CA MET A 640 -15.18 11.82 -2.41
C MET A 640 -13.92 11.80 -3.29
N SER A 641 -12.74 11.86 -2.66
CA SER A 641 -11.47 11.39 -3.24
C SER A 641 -11.11 9.99 -2.76
N LEU A 642 -10.67 9.14 -3.70
CA LEU A 642 -10.08 7.82 -3.45
C LEU A 642 -8.57 7.93 -3.67
N ASP A 643 -7.90 8.53 -2.69
CA ASP A 643 -6.54 9.00 -2.78
C ASP A 643 -5.52 7.85 -2.70
N MET A 644 -4.70 7.76 -3.74
CA MET A 644 -3.55 6.87 -3.85
C MET A 644 -2.29 7.71 -3.70
N HIS A 645 -1.80 7.83 -2.47
CA HIS A 645 -0.82 8.83 -2.04
C HIS A 645 0.64 8.48 -2.43
N ARG A 646 0.81 7.81 -3.59
CA ARG A 646 2.08 7.29 -4.10
C ARG A 646 2.71 6.28 -3.16
N GLY A 647 3.98 5.98 -3.38
CA GLY A 647 4.77 5.19 -2.45
C GLY A 647 4.55 3.69 -2.49
N GLY A 648 4.28 3.14 -3.67
CA GLY A 648 4.18 1.70 -3.87
C GLY A 648 2.89 1.07 -3.35
N VAL A 649 1.79 1.82 -3.22
CA VAL A 649 0.48 1.27 -2.80
C VAL A 649 -0.05 0.27 -3.84
N HIS A 650 -0.26 -0.98 -3.45
CA HIS A 650 -0.52 -2.08 -4.40
C HIS A 650 -1.52 -3.13 -3.88
N ASN A 651 -2.14 -3.88 -4.77
CA ASN A 651 -3.05 -4.99 -4.43
C ASN A 651 -4.23 -4.58 -3.52
N ASN A 652 -4.75 -3.35 -3.60
CA ASN A 652 -5.87 -2.89 -2.76
C ASN A 652 -7.22 -2.90 -3.50
N LEU A 653 -8.32 -2.84 -2.75
CA LEU A 653 -9.68 -2.87 -3.27
C LEU A 653 -10.51 -1.65 -2.84
N TRP A 654 -11.21 -1.06 -3.80
CA TRP A 654 -12.28 -0.09 -3.60
C TRP A 654 -13.56 -0.71 -4.15
N ALA A 655 -14.56 -0.97 -3.31
CA ALA A 655 -15.75 -1.71 -3.72
C ALA A 655 -17.05 -1.07 -3.22
N ASN A 656 -18.04 -0.86 -4.10
CA ASN A 656 -19.35 -0.35 -3.70
C ASN A 656 -19.27 0.99 -2.95
N ILE A 657 -18.74 2.02 -3.60
CA ILE A 657 -18.57 3.35 -3.00
C ILE A 657 -19.37 4.39 -3.78
N ASP A 658 -20.24 5.11 -3.06
CA ASP A 658 -20.92 6.30 -3.55
C ASP A 658 -20.06 7.54 -3.33
N VAL A 659 -19.42 8.02 -4.38
CA VAL A 659 -18.55 9.20 -4.33
C VAL A 659 -19.33 10.53 -4.31
N GLY A 660 -20.67 10.50 -4.23
CA GLY A 660 -21.51 11.69 -4.14
C GLY A 660 -21.57 12.45 -5.46
N LEU A 661 -21.06 13.69 -5.50
CA LEU A 661 -20.99 14.48 -6.74
C LEU A 661 -20.03 13.88 -7.77
N GLY A 662 -19.03 13.10 -7.33
CA GLY A 662 -18.05 12.42 -8.16
C GLY A 662 -17.22 13.38 -9.02
N THR A 663 -16.84 14.54 -8.48
CA THR A 663 -16.00 15.50 -9.21
C THR A 663 -14.51 15.23 -9.06
N ARG A 664 -14.13 14.49 -8.01
CA ARG A 664 -12.73 14.24 -7.63
C ARG A 664 -12.38 12.78 -7.24
N PRO A 665 -13.04 11.73 -7.75
CA PRO A 665 -12.82 10.35 -7.29
C PRO A 665 -11.38 9.86 -7.44
N PHE A 666 -10.63 10.40 -8.40
CA PHE A 666 -9.23 10.04 -8.66
C PHE A 666 -8.25 11.19 -8.38
N GLN A 667 -8.67 12.24 -7.67
CA GLN A 667 -7.74 13.23 -7.14
C GLN A 667 -6.88 12.54 -6.09
N SER A 668 -5.57 12.53 -6.30
CA SER A 668 -4.57 11.93 -5.41
C SER A 668 -3.39 12.88 -5.26
N SER A 669 -2.64 12.75 -4.16
CA SER A 669 -1.41 13.53 -3.94
C SER A 669 -0.22 12.61 -3.60
N GLY A 670 0.69 13.09 -2.76
CA GLY A 670 1.95 12.46 -2.41
C GLY A 670 3.16 13.13 -3.05
N ASP A 671 4.32 12.97 -2.42
CA ASP A 671 5.61 13.44 -2.94
C ASP A 671 5.93 12.80 -4.29
N THR A 672 6.12 13.63 -5.32
CA THR A 672 6.33 13.19 -6.71
C THR A 672 7.56 12.30 -6.89
N GLN A 673 8.53 12.34 -5.97
CA GLN A 673 9.71 11.47 -6.00
C GLN A 673 9.41 10.00 -5.67
N ARG A 674 8.18 9.70 -5.22
CA ARG A 674 7.73 8.36 -4.77
C ARG A 674 7.00 7.57 -5.85
N GLY A 675 7.24 7.92 -7.10
CA GLY A 675 6.66 7.25 -8.27
C GLY A 675 5.21 7.62 -8.52
N SER A 676 4.59 6.91 -9.45
CA SER A 676 3.17 7.04 -9.76
C SER A 676 2.28 6.84 -8.53
N HIS A 677 1.10 7.47 -8.54
CA HIS A 677 0.12 7.43 -7.45
C HIS A 677 -0.18 6.00 -6.98
N ALA A 678 -0.37 5.06 -7.91
CA ALA A 678 -0.61 3.66 -7.62
C ALA A 678 0.49 2.76 -8.19
N ALA A 679 0.85 1.73 -7.42
CA ALA A 679 1.53 0.55 -7.94
C ALA A 679 0.50 -0.51 -8.40
N ALA A 680 0.97 -1.70 -8.75
CA ALA A 680 0.19 -2.71 -9.45
C ALA A 680 -1.07 -3.22 -8.71
N ASN A 681 -2.03 -3.71 -9.51
CA ASN A 681 -3.18 -4.55 -9.10
C ASN A 681 -4.17 -3.88 -8.12
N ASN A 682 -4.19 -2.56 -8.01
CA ASN A 682 -5.29 -1.88 -7.34
C ASN A 682 -6.58 -2.00 -8.17
N THR A 683 -7.71 -2.23 -7.50
CA THR A 683 -9.01 -2.47 -8.14
C THR A 683 -10.09 -1.52 -7.65
N TRP A 684 -10.75 -0.84 -8.58
CA TRP A 684 -11.97 -0.08 -8.36
C TRP A 684 -13.16 -0.84 -8.93
N TRP A 685 -14.10 -1.19 -8.06
CA TRP A 685 -15.23 -2.06 -8.37
C TRP A 685 -16.55 -1.41 -7.94
N GLY A 686 -17.41 -1.09 -8.91
CA GLY A 686 -18.73 -0.53 -8.60
C GLY A 686 -18.64 0.82 -7.89
N ILE A 687 -17.74 1.70 -8.35
CA ILE A 687 -17.68 3.11 -7.90
C ILE A 687 -18.71 3.91 -8.69
N TYR A 688 -19.53 4.73 -8.02
CA TYR A 688 -20.60 5.49 -8.66
C TYR A 688 -20.84 6.83 -7.97
N ALA A 689 -21.42 7.78 -8.70
CA ALA A 689 -21.79 9.09 -8.18
C ALA A 689 -23.31 9.23 -8.08
N SER A 690 -23.88 9.24 -6.87
CA SER A 690 -25.32 9.43 -6.68
C SER A 690 -25.80 10.83 -7.09
N GLY A 691 -24.94 11.83 -7.08
CA GLY A 691 -25.22 13.19 -7.59
C GLY A 691 -25.34 13.27 -9.11
N LYS A 692 -24.91 12.24 -9.85
CA LYS A 692 -25.03 12.14 -11.31
C LYS A 692 -25.47 10.71 -11.70
N PRO A 693 -26.72 10.32 -11.43
CA PRO A 693 -27.18 8.95 -11.64
C PRO A 693 -26.94 8.47 -13.07
N GLY A 694 -26.29 7.32 -13.22
CA GLY A 694 -25.99 6.72 -14.51
C GLY A 694 -24.76 7.29 -15.23
N ALA A 695 -24.13 8.35 -14.72
CA ALA A 695 -22.91 8.88 -15.30
C ALA A 695 -21.73 7.91 -15.10
N SER A 696 -20.89 7.81 -16.14
CA SER A 696 -19.57 7.17 -16.04
C SER A 696 -18.54 8.15 -15.50
N LEU A 697 -17.66 7.66 -14.64
CA LEU A 697 -16.54 8.40 -14.07
C LEU A 697 -15.33 8.30 -15.01
N ALA A 698 -14.75 9.43 -15.40
CA ALA A 698 -13.49 9.43 -16.14
C ALA A 698 -12.40 8.81 -15.27
N VAL A 699 -11.75 7.74 -15.75
CA VAL A 699 -10.60 7.12 -15.07
C VAL A 699 -9.38 8.05 -15.16
N PRO A 700 -8.35 7.90 -14.32
CA PRO A 700 -7.18 8.78 -14.36
C PRO A 700 -6.32 8.52 -15.62
N PRO A 701 -5.32 9.39 -15.91
CA PRO A 701 -4.36 9.17 -16.99
C PRO A 701 -3.52 7.90 -16.80
N CYS A 702 -2.94 7.36 -17.89
CA CYS A 702 -2.23 6.07 -17.87
C CYS A 702 -1.00 6.03 -16.96
N ASN A 703 -0.39 7.17 -16.65
CA ASN A 703 0.73 7.27 -15.71
C ASN A 703 0.30 7.15 -14.24
N PHE A 704 -1.00 6.98 -13.94
CA PHE A 704 -1.50 6.83 -12.57
C PHE A 704 -0.99 5.57 -11.87
N GLY A 705 -0.74 4.50 -12.62
CA GLY A 705 -0.19 3.25 -12.10
C GLY A 705 -0.29 2.10 -13.10
N PRO A 706 0.44 0.99 -12.93
CA PRO A 706 0.37 -0.17 -13.81
C PRO A 706 -0.68 -1.19 -13.36
N LEU A 707 -1.13 -2.04 -14.28
CA LEU A 707 -1.96 -3.23 -13.99
C LEU A 707 -3.25 -2.94 -13.20
N LEU A 708 -3.76 -1.70 -13.26
CA LEU A 708 -4.96 -1.28 -12.54
C LEU A 708 -6.23 -1.92 -13.10
N ASN A 709 -7.25 -2.06 -12.26
CA ASN A 709 -8.54 -2.66 -12.64
C ASN A 709 -9.67 -1.68 -12.36
N PHE A 710 -10.50 -1.44 -13.36
CA PHE A 710 -11.69 -0.61 -13.27
C PHE A 710 -12.89 -1.41 -13.76
N VAL A 711 -13.83 -1.73 -12.86
CA VAL A 711 -15.04 -2.49 -13.19
C VAL A 711 -16.25 -1.69 -12.72
N GLY A 712 -17.06 -1.20 -13.65
CA GLY A 712 -18.25 -0.41 -13.30
C GLY A 712 -18.51 0.76 -14.26
N ARG A 713 -19.08 1.85 -13.73
CA ARG A 713 -19.44 3.04 -14.51
C ARG A 713 -18.20 3.90 -14.76
N VAL A 714 -17.40 3.50 -15.73
CA VAL A 714 -16.12 4.16 -16.06
C VAL A 714 -16.09 4.63 -17.50
N ALA A 715 -15.34 5.70 -17.74
CA ALA A 715 -15.17 6.42 -19.00
C ALA A 715 -13.67 6.68 -19.24
N PRO A 716 -13.23 6.95 -20.50
CA PRO A 716 -11.84 7.25 -20.78
C PRO A 716 -11.35 8.50 -20.03
N PRO A 717 -10.03 8.64 -19.80
CA PRO A 717 -9.45 9.77 -19.08
C PRO A 717 -9.72 11.12 -19.76
N PHE A 718 -9.77 11.13 -21.09
CA PHE A 718 -10.15 12.29 -21.90
C PHE A 718 -11.20 11.92 -22.95
N ARG A 719 -12.06 12.86 -23.32
CA ARG A 719 -13.17 12.63 -24.26
C ARG A 719 -12.72 12.25 -25.68
N SER A 720 -11.47 12.55 -26.05
CA SER A 720 -10.84 12.21 -27.34
C SER A 720 -10.12 10.86 -27.35
N ASP A 721 -9.82 10.28 -26.19
CA ASP A 721 -8.80 9.23 -26.05
C ASP A 721 -9.42 7.83 -25.99
N ALA A 722 -10.46 7.59 -26.79
CA ALA A 722 -11.00 6.25 -26.96
C ALA A 722 -9.93 5.35 -27.63
N GLY A 723 -9.13 4.64 -26.84
CA GLY A 723 -8.05 3.78 -27.32
C GLY A 723 -8.47 2.43 -27.92
N ILE A 724 -7.49 1.75 -28.52
CA ILE A 724 -7.57 0.47 -29.25
C ILE A 724 -7.16 -0.73 -28.36
N ALA A 725 -7.92 -1.83 -28.41
CA ALA A 725 -7.90 -3.12 -27.66
C ALA A 725 -6.92 -3.26 -26.47
N GLY A 726 -7.47 -3.48 -25.27
CA GLY A 726 -6.71 -3.97 -24.13
C GLY A 726 -6.44 -5.47 -24.30
N PRO A 727 -5.23 -5.97 -24.01
CA PRO A 727 -5.01 -7.41 -23.87
C PRO A 727 -5.88 -7.92 -22.69
N GLY A 728 -6.88 -8.75 -23.01
CA GLY A 728 -7.82 -9.28 -22.01
C GLY A 728 -9.29 -9.19 -22.38
N SER A 729 -9.69 -8.47 -23.44
CA SER A 729 -11.01 -8.65 -24.04
C SER A 729 -11.13 -10.13 -24.46
N PRO A 730 -12.22 -10.84 -24.10
CA PRO A 730 -12.47 -12.22 -24.56
C PRO A 730 -12.38 -12.38 -26.10
N ALA A 731 -12.50 -11.28 -26.84
CA ALA A 731 -12.46 -11.23 -28.30
C ALA A 731 -11.13 -10.75 -28.92
N GLY A 732 -10.09 -10.44 -28.11
CA GLY A 732 -8.83 -9.85 -28.62
C GLY A 732 -8.99 -8.49 -29.32
N THR A 733 -10.21 -7.93 -29.32
CA THR A 733 -10.66 -6.73 -30.03
C THR A 733 -11.39 -5.83 -29.02
N PRO A 734 -11.20 -4.50 -29.02
CA PRO A 734 -11.89 -3.62 -28.08
C PRO A 734 -13.39 -3.65 -28.35
N THR A 735 -14.17 -3.55 -27.29
CA THR A 735 -15.63 -3.41 -27.37
C THR A 735 -16.07 -2.24 -26.50
N THR A 736 -17.34 -1.83 -26.60
CA THR A 736 -17.90 -0.87 -25.65
C THR A 736 -17.84 -1.38 -24.21
N LEU A 737 -17.95 -2.70 -24.01
CA LEU A 737 -17.85 -3.35 -22.70
C LEU A 737 -16.40 -3.43 -22.19
N PHE A 738 -15.44 -3.65 -23.10
CA PHE A 738 -14.01 -3.75 -22.85
C PHE A 738 -13.26 -2.71 -23.69
N PRO A 739 -13.31 -1.43 -23.30
CA PRO A 739 -12.54 -0.42 -23.98
C PRO A 739 -11.06 -0.61 -23.67
N ALA A 740 -10.23 0.02 -24.48
CA ALA A 740 -8.81 -0.17 -24.39
C ALA A 740 -8.08 1.07 -23.96
N TYR A 741 -7.86 1.15 -22.66
CA TYR A 741 -7.11 2.24 -22.06
C TYR A 741 -5.78 1.67 -21.58
N CYS A 742 -4.68 2.36 -21.90
CA CYS A 742 -3.35 2.06 -21.36
C CYS A 742 -2.87 0.61 -21.61
N ALA A 743 -3.20 0.04 -22.78
CA ALA A 743 -3.14 -1.40 -23.06
C ALA A 743 -1.73 -2.00 -23.24
N LYS A 744 -0.81 -1.29 -23.91
CA LYS A 744 0.46 -1.86 -24.39
C LYS A 744 1.52 -2.00 -23.31
N VAL A 745 1.77 -0.93 -22.56
CA VAL A 745 2.84 -0.88 -21.55
C VAL A 745 2.28 -1.04 -20.14
N VAL A 746 1.20 -0.32 -19.82
CA VAL A 746 0.64 -0.20 -18.47
C VAL A 746 -0.35 -1.34 -18.13
N ARG A 747 -1.00 -1.93 -19.13
CA ARG A 747 -1.84 -3.16 -19.05
C ARG A 747 -3.04 -3.08 -18.10
N TRP A 748 -3.83 -2.01 -18.17
CA TRP A 748 -5.07 -1.89 -17.39
C TRP A 748 -6.14 -2.91 -17.78
N TRP A 749 -6.98 -3.30 -16.82
CA TRP A 749 -8.27 -3.93 -17.09
C TRP A 749 -9.37 -2.88 -16.94
N VAL A 750 -10.17 -2.70 -17.97
CA VAL A 750 -11.33 -1.81 -17.92
C VAL A 750 -12.54 -2.58 -18.40
N GLU A 751 -13.52 -2.72 -17.52
CA GLU A 751 -14.81 -3.33 -17.81
C GLU A 751 -15.93 -2.33 -17.50
N GLN A 752 -16.60 -1.86 -18.54
CA GLN A 752 -17.70 -0.91 -18.38
C GLN A 752 -18.99 -1.62 -17.93
N GLN A 753 -19.77 -0.96 -17.09
CA GLN A 753 -21.11 -1.39 -16.77
C GLN A 753 -22.06 -1.07 -17.94
N ARG A 754 -22.81 -2.06 -18.42
CA ARG A 754 -23.85 -1.88 -19.44
C ARG A 754 -24.88 -0.85 -18.97
N PRO A 755 -25.28 0.10 -19.84
CA PRO A 755 -26.33 1.05 -19.50
C PRO A 755 -27.60 0.35 -18.99
N GLY A 756 -28.10 0.77 -17.83
CA GLY A 756 -29.31 0.20 -17.21
C GLY A 756 -29.13 -1.15 -16.50
N ALA A 757 -28.01 -1.86 -16.70
CA ALA A 757 -27.73 -3.09 -15.97
C ALA A 757 -27.17 -2.81 -14.57
N THR A 758 -27.40 -3.73 -13.63
CA THR A 758 -26.77 -3.74 -12.30
C THR A 758 -25.52 -4.62 -12.35
N LEU A 759 -24.38 -4.07 -11.94
CA LEU A 759 -23.14 -4.85 -11.77
C LEU A 759 -23.25 -5.72 -10.52
N LEU A 760 -23.07 -7.02 -10.67
CA LEU A 760 -23.03 -8.01 -9.60
C LEU A 760 -21.69 -8.77 -9.57
N PRO A 761 -21.19 -9.11 -8.37
CA PRO A 761 -21.61 -8.57 -7.07
C PRO A 761 -21.42 -7.04 -7.01
N SER A 762 -22.27 -6.33 -6.26
CA SER A 762 -22.09 -4.89 -6.06
C SER A 762 -20.88 -4.58 -5.20
N ASP A 763 -20.65 -5.39 -4.16
CA ASP A 763 -19.48 -5.36 -3.28
C ASP A 763 -18.64 -6.64 -3.48
N LEU A 764 -17.50 -6.50 -4.14
CA LEU A 764 -16.59 -7.62 -4.42
C LEU A 764 -15.99 -8.23 -3.15
N TRP A 765 -15.66 -7.42 -2.14
CA TRP A 765 -15.09 -7.91 -0.89
C TRP A 765 -16.07 -8.86 -0.21
N ALA A 766 -17.34 -8.45 -0.08
CA ALA A 766 -18.37 -9.26 0.55
C ALA A 766 -18.58 -10.59 -0.19
N ALA A 767 -18.58 -10.56 -1.53
CA ALA A 767 -18.69 -11.76 -2.35
C ALA A 767 -17.49 -12.70 -2.20
N MET A 768 -16.27 -12.17 -2.12
CA MET A 768 -15.06 -12.96 -1.88
C MET A 768 -15.08 -13.65 -0.51
N VAL A 769 -15.48 -12.93 0.54
CA VAL A 769 -15.66 -13.50 1.89
C VAL A 769 -16.68 -14.63 1.87
N GLN A 770 -17.86 -14.40 1.30
CA GLN A 770 -18.92 -15.42 1.21
C GLN A 770 -18.45 -16.67 0.46
N THR A 771 -17.77 -16.48 -0.68
CA THR A 771 -17.26 -17.57 -1.51
C THR A 771 -16.17 -18.37 -0.78
N ARG A 772 -15.31 -17.71 -0.01
CA ARG A 772 -14.32 -18.40 0.84
C ARG A 772 -15.02 -19.18 1.95
N GLN A 773 -15.96 -18.57 2.67
CA GLN A 773 -16.66 -19.23 3.77
C GLN A 773 -17.48 -20.45 3.29
N ALA A 774 -18.12 -20.37 2.12
CA ALA A 774 -18.79 -21.52 1.51
C ALA A 774 -17.81 -22.68 1.22
N ARG A 775 -16.62 -22.38 0.66
CA ARG A 775 -15.56 -23.37 0.44
C ARG A 775 -15.05 -24.01 1.73
N LEU A 776 -14.87 -23.21 2.79
CA LEU A 776 -14.44 -23.71 4.10
C LEU A 776 -15.53 -24.54 4.81
N GLY A 777 -16.80 -24.19 4.63
CA GLY A 777 -17.94 -24.93 5.17
C GLY A 777 -18.17 -26.28 4.49
N ALA A 778 -18.01 -26.35 3.17
CA ALA A 778 -18.15 -27.58 2.39
C ALA A 778 -17.12 -28.66 2.79
N ASN A 779 -15.94 -28.27 3.29
CA ASN A 779 -14.90 -29.19 3.75
C ASN A 779 -15.13 -29.72 5.18
N LYS A 780 -16.19 -29.30 5.87
CA LYS A 780 -16.53 -29.74 7.23
C LYS A 780 -17.71 -30.72 7.30
N GLY A 781 -18.39 -30.97 6.18
CA GLY A 781 -19.43 -32.01 6.03
C GLY A 781 -18.88 -33.18 5.26
#